data_AF-A0A1Y2I444-F1
#
_entry.id   AF-A0A1Y2I444-F1
#
_cell.length_a   1.000
_cell.length_b   1.000
_cell.length_c   1.000
_cell.angle_alpha   90.00
_cell.angle_beta   90.00
_cell.angle_gamma   90.00
#
_symmetry.space_group_name_H-M   'P 1'
#
loop_
_entity.id
_entity.type
_entity.pdbx_description
1 polymer ?
#
loop_
_entity_poly.entity_id
_entity_poly.type
_entity_poly.pdbx_seq_one_letter_code
_entity_poly.pdbx_strand_id
1 'polypeptide(L)'
;MGAHSSPTPFDILPHELLIDVLILTRPSPHLPATSRTLSAEFQGSSTLQPGRLAWIHQVIFASPLPQELVAYECESILFEYFAEVRQVQSRLSYFLKGRLPWLPAAHVKFNDCPFACALAPDAPLPEPILTDGLINWLFAGPFRRHAAPYRQNQALLGMRLDELFVPVDTQNNEPNSMNLYGSPKRAEPLKHVSWMLVPDGFQLVAYFIRAGQPDLLRHTLLHLLGILPNLATESHPLSRWVQLAMDNRYRVRETFAYIRFDDDSPIPLSLFLTTLAALDWSPHVLQVIQDVFSFDSAVCVPHMTKWRSVFHGMMSTLWECKSASRAIQVMHWLTDHGFTYDFEETGDISTNAGDCSVFLELFFKFDVPKLAQLADRPHSRYYLGQKIVKWMASNADMSVDAQNQLLAAATEHDLLDSFGMGRLMWNACLASDTDRQAWVMIQHQASKESLHDMIRAALLLYTPDAVDSTARRVATTLLNHVIDAGICPTEFVIDVSGSLSTALLAILLFDAQLHTPLDLARFAVAWLNRFPDQVDLHEANRPNMERARLLGKALFHVIYRQHVAREPYVLTDPSLSVQSALCAVAVYLSYLILHPRHECQHLEAQTSIVPNIMTIVSSALAGQEPPVPQPNSVFNVNLVPSISTGFQAAIRSITTISTGLDQAMARFLFDQIHSLDPAFAKEHVCWSKDTCVWVWLLFSTHTIAALGPRLKFHHAVSALRRAGEGGDKQAVVAILGVLPEHIRESYPFLSAIKSLNATSRVVAAGLKECGWDWGKVFHEHGP
;
A
#
# COMPACT_ATOMS: atom_id res chain seq x y z
N MET A 1 -69.54 6.54 8.73
CA MET A 1 -69.03 7.13 7.47
C MET A 1 -67.95 6.19 6.95
N GLY A 2 -68.32 5.30 6.01
CA GLY A 2 -67.36 4.41 5.37
C GLY A 2 -66.62 5.17 4.27
N ALA A 3 -65.29 5.14 4.29
CA ALA A 3 -64.48 5.68 3.21
C ALA A 3 -64.74 4.85 1.94
N HIS A 4 -65.40 5.44 0.95
CA HIS A 4 -65.48 4.86 -0.38
C HIS A 4 -64.06 4.84 -0.96
N SER A 5 -63.49 3.66 -1.13
CA SER A 5 -62.26 3.46 -1.90
C SER A 5 -62.50 3.99 -3.31
N SER A 6 -61.76 5.04 -3.69
CA SER A 6 -61.78 5.56 -5.05
C SER A 6 -61.49 4.42 -6.04
N PRO A 7 -62.28 4.26 -7.11
CA PRO A 7 -62.07 3.20 -8.09
C PRO A 7 -60.66 3.32 -8.64
N THR A 8 -59.91 2.23 -8.54
CA THR A 8 -58.62 2.12 -9.17
C THR A 8 -58.80 2.06 -10.68
N PRO A 9 -57.79 2.43 -11.49
CA PRO A 9 -57.86 2.26 -12.94
C PRO A 9 -58.18 0.82 -13.39
N PHE A 10 -57.88 -0.17 -12.53
CA PHE A 10 -58.21 -1.58 -12.72
C PHE A 10 -59.71 -1.88 -12.59
N ASP A 11 -60.50 -0.98 -11.98
CA ASP A 11 -61.95 -1.10 -11.85
C ASP A 11 -62.71 -0.54 -13.07
N ILE A 12 -62.01 0.13 -14.00
CA ILE A 12 -62.61 0.86 -15.14
C ILE A 12 -62.45 0.08 -16.46
N LEU A 13 -61.36 -0.66 -16.64
CA LEU A 13 -61.10 -1.47 -17.84
C LEU A 13 -61.19 -2.96 -17.50
N PRO A 14 -61.87 -3.78 -18.34
CA PRO A 14 -61.74 -5.23 -18.26
C PRO A 14 -60.27 -5.63 -18.26
N HIS A 15 -59.92 -6.55 -17.37
CA HIS A 15 -58.55 -6.98 -17.13
C HIS A 15 -57.84 -7.45 -18.42
N GLU A 16 -58.61 -8.07 -19.32
CA GLU A 16 -58.15 -8.55 -20.63
C GLU A 16 -57.74 -7.40 -21.55
N LEU A 17 -58.56 -6.34 -21.64
CA LEU A 17 -58.26 -5.16 -22.46
C LEU A 17 -57.06 -4.38 -21.91
N LEU A 18 -56.94 -4.33 -20.58
CA LEU A 18 -55.78 -3.74 -19.95
C LEU A 18 -54.51 -4.52 -20.30
N ILE A 19 -54.54 -5.85 -20.21
CA ILE A 19 -53.41 -6.70 -20.62
C ILE A 19 -53.05 -6.47 -22.10
N ASP A 20 -54.04 -6.48 -23.01
CA ASP A 20 -53.81 -6.28 -24.45
C ASP A 20 -53.18 -4.93 -24.76
N VAL A 21 -53.69 -3.84 -24.16
CA VAL A 21 -53.11 -2.51 -24.31
C VAL A 21 -51.67 -2.50 -23.79
N LEU A 22 -51.45 -3.10 -22.63
CA LEU A 22 -50.16 -3.11 -21.98
C LEU A 22 -49.10 -3.94 -22.73
N ILE A 23 -49.49 -5.05 -23.36
CA ILE A 23 -48.63 -5.84 -24.26
C ILE A 23 -48.14 -5.00 -25.44
N LEU A 24 -49.00 -4.12 -25.96
CA LEU A 24 -48.69 -3.25 -27.10
C LEU A 24 -47.92 -2.00 -26.70
N THR A 25 -47.91 -1.64 -25.42
CA THR A 25 -47.17 -0.48 -24.91
C THR A 25 -45.69 -0.80 -24.70
N ARG A 26 -44.84 0.23 -24.84
CA ARG A 26 -43.42 0.10 -24.49
C ARG A 26 -43.28 0.01 -22.97
N PRO A 27 -42.53 -0.96 -22.43
CA PRO A 27 -42.11 -0.96 -21.03
C PRO A 27 -41.50 0.39 -20.67
N SER A 28 -42.07 1.06 -19.66
CA SER A 28 -41.57 2.34 -19.17
C SER A 28 -40.93 2.15 -17.81
N PRO A 29 -39.68 2.62 -17.61
CA PRO A 29 -39.06 2.60 -16.28
C PRO A 29 -39.83 3.47 -15.27
N HIS A 30 -40.68 4.39 -15.74
CA HIS A 30 -41.54 5.23 -14.91
C HIS A 30 -42.82 4.52 -14.44
N LEU A 31 -43.10 3.31 -14.93
CA LEU A 31 -44.32 2.54 -14.59
C LEU A 31 -43.97 1.11 -14.10
N PRO A 32 -43.16 0.95 -13.03
CA PRO A 32 -42.75 -0.36 -12.54
C PRO A 32 -43.91 -1.19 -11.96
N ALA A 33 -44.98 -0.54 -11.50
CA ALA A 33 -46.19 -1.22 -11.06
C ALA A 33 -46.85 -1.99 -12.21
N THR A 34 -47.02 -1.34 -13.36
CA THR A 34 -47.62 -1.91 -14.58
C THR A 34 -46.83 -3.11 -15.10
N SER A 35 -45.50 -3.01 -15.15
CA SER A 35 -44.63 -4.12 -15.55
C SER A 35 -44.70 -5.30 -14.58
N ARG A 36 -44.82 -5.04 -13.27
CA ARG A 36 -45.01 -6.08 -12.25
C ARG A 36 -46.37 -6.76 -12.37
N THR A 37 -47.44 -6.00 -12.58
CA THR A 37 -48.79 -6.55 -12.78
C THR A 37 -48.84 -7.43 -14.02
N LEU A 38 -48.30 -6.98 -15.15
CA LEU A 38 -48.19 -7.81 -16.36
C LEU A 38 -47.37 -9.08 -16.11
N SER A 39 -46.22 -8.94 -15.45
CA SER A 39 -45.38 -10.09 -15.14
C SER A 39 -46.10 -11.10 -14.25
N ALA A 40 -46.85 -10.64 -13.24
CA ALA A 40 -47.61 -11.50 -12.34
C ALA A 40 -48.72 -12.24 -13.08
N GLU A 41 -49.46 -11.56 -13.95
CA GLU A 41 -50.51 -12.20 -14.75
C GLU A 41 -49.96 -13.22 -15.74
N PHE A 42 -48.82 -12.92 -16.35
CA PHE A 42 -48.15 -13.86 -17.24
C PHE A 42 -47.50 -15.04 -16.53
N GLN A 43 -47.25 -14.95 -15.22
CA GLN A 43 -46.71 -16.06 -14.40
C GLN A 43 -47.79 -17.07 -14.01
N GLY A 44 -49.06 -16.67 -13.92
CA GLY A 44 -50.17 -17.56 -13.56
C GLY A 44 -50.60 -18.55 -14.65
N SER A 45 -50.22 -18.30 -15.91
CA SER A 45 -50.57 -19.16 -17.06
C SER A 45 -49.44 -20.14 -17.38
N SER A 46 -49.73 -21.45 -17.31
CA SER A 46 -48.80 -22.51 -17.71
C SER A 46 -48.53 -22.55 -19.22
N THR A 47 -49.40 -21.95 -20.03
CA THR A 47 -49.23 -21.81 -21.48
C THR A 47 -48.72 -20.42 -21.83
N LEU A 48 -47.73 -20.33 -22.74
CA LEU A 48 -47.31 -19.04 -23.28
C LEU A 48 -48.42 -18.46 -24.15
N GLN A 49 -49.06 -17.42 -23.62
CA GLN A 49 -50.03 -16.65 -24.38
C GLN A 49 -49.31 -15.78 -25.44
N PRO A 50 -49.90 -15.58 -26.63
CA PRO A 50 -49.34 -14.71 -27.67
C PRO A 50 -48.99 -13.31 -27.17
N GLY A 51 -49.80 -12.79 -26.25
CA GLY A 51 -49.56 -11.51 -25.59
C GLY A 51 -48.24 -11.44 -24.83
N ARG A 52 -47.95 -12.47 -24.03
CA ARG A 52 -46.67 -12.59 -23.30
C ARG A 52 -45.49 -12.62 -24.27
N LEU A 53 -45.60 -13.34 -25.38
CA LEU A 53 -44.55 -13.45 -26.40
C LEU A 53 -44.25 -12.09 -27.07
N ALA A 54 -45.30 -11.37 -27.47
CA ALA A 54 -45.17 -10.04 -28.06
C ALA A 54 -44.52 -9.06 -27.07
N TRP A 55 -44.94 -9.10 -25.80
CA TRP A 55 -44.35 -8.28 -24.75
C TRP A 55 -42.87 -8.61 -24.51
N ILE A 56 -42.49 -9.89 -24.40
CA ILE A 56 -41.08 -10.31 -24.25
C ILE A 56 -40.24 -9.83 -25.43
N HIS A 57 -40.75 -9.97 -26.64
CA HIS A 57 -40.06 -9.49 -27.84
C HIS A 57 -39.85 -7.97 -27.80
N GLN A 58 -40.86 -7.20 -27.38
CA GLN A 58 -40.77 -5.76 -27.21
C GLN A 58 -39.76 -5.36 -26.12
N VAL A 59 -39.71 -6.11 -25.00
CA VAL A 59 -38.74 -5.91 -23.92
C VAL A 59 -37.30 -6.08 -24.45
N ILE A 60 -37.04 -7.16 -25.18
CA ILE A 60 -35.68 -7.49 -25.64
C ILE A 60 -35.27 -6.60 -26.82
N PHE A 61 -36.09 -6.53 -27.86
CA PHE A 61 -35.69 -5.96 -29.15
C PHE A 61 -36.07 -4.48 -29.35
N ALA A 62 -37.00 -3.93 -28.57
CA ALA A 62 -37.50 -2.57 -28.78
C ALA A 62 -37.33 -1.62 -27.58
N SER A 63 -37.26 -2.13 -26.35
CA SER A 63 -37.20 -1.30 -25.13
C SER A 63 -35.79 -0.77 -24.85
N PRO A 64 -35.59 0.53 -24.56
CA PRO A 64 -34.27 1.13 -24.40
C PRO A 64 -33.34 0.30 -23.51
N LEU A 65 -32.12 0.04 -23.97
CA LEU A 65 -31.09 -0.62 -23.16
C LEU A 65 -30.60 0.36 -22.07
N PRO A 66 -30.15 -0.15 -20.91
CA PRO A 66 -29.51 0.69 -19.90
C PRO A 66 -28.33 1.45 -20.51
N GLN A 67 -28.33 2.78 -20.41
CA GLN A 67 -27.28 3.61 -21.02
C GLN A 67 -25.90 3.30 -20.44
N GLU A 68 -25.83 3.00 -19.14
CA GLU A 68 -24.60 2.61 -18.45
C GLU A 68 -23.98 1.34 -19.07
N LEU A 69 -24.79 0.31 -19.30
CA LEU A 69 -24.32 -0.94 -19.91
C LEU A 69 -23.72 -0.69 -21.31
N VAL A 70 -24.39 0.13 -22.11
CA VAL A 70 -23.91 0.48 -23.46
C VAL A 70 -22.64 1.33 -23.40
N ALA A 71 -22.58 2.30 -22.47
CA ALA A 71 -21.41 3.16 -22.28
C ALA A 71 -20.18 2.36 -21.84
N TYR A 72 -20.31 1.50 -20.83
CA TYR A 72 -19.19 0.69 -20.33
C TYR A 72 -18.67 -0.30 -21.36
N GLU A 73 -19.54 -0.95 -22.14
CA GLU A 73 -19.06 -1.80 -23.23
C GLU A 73 -18.39 -1.00 -24.36
N CYS A 74 -18.80 0.24 -24.60
CA CYS A 74 -18.16 1.07 -25.61
C CYS A 74 -16.84 1.70 -25.14
N GLU A 75 -16.62 1.84 -23.83
CA GLU A 75 -15.45 2.50 -23.23
C GLU A 75 -14.46 1.52 -22.60
N SER A 76 -14.80 0.22 -22.54
CA SER A 76 -13.91 -0.75 -21.91
C SER A 76 -12.61 -0.89 -22.70
N ILE A 77 -11.51 -0.60 -22.01
CA ILE A 77 -10.12 -0.85 -22.42
C ILE A 77 -9.93 -2.27 -23.00
N LEU A 78 -10.77 -3.23 -22.62
CA LEU A 78 -10.81 -4.57 -23.20
C LEU A 78 -10.95 -4.59 -24.74
N PHE A 79 -11.66 -3.63 -25.32
CA PHE A 79 -11.79 -3.51 -26.78
C PHE A 79 -10.48 -3.09 -27.46
N GLU A 80 -9.67 -2.32 -26.76
CA GLU A 80 -8.40 -1.82 -27.29
C GLU A 80 -7.31 -2.90 -27.25
N TYR A 81 -7.24 -3.69 -26.16
CA TYR A 81 -6.23 -4.74 -26.02
C TYR A 81 -6.62 -6.06 -26.72
N PHE A 82 -7.92 -6.32 -26.92
CA PHE A 82 -8.41 -7.61 -27.40
C PHE A 82 -9.47 -7.47 -28.52
N ALA A 83 -9.28 -6.54 -29.46
CA ALA A 83 -10.18 -6.32 -30.58
C ALA A 83 -10.46 -7.61 -31.40
N GLU A 84 -9.49 -8.52 -31.40
CA GLU A 84 -9.52 -9.83 -32.02
C GLU A 84 -10.49 -10.83 -31.34
N VAL A 85 -10.81 -10.65 -30.07
CA VAL A 85 -11.64 -11.59 -29.29
C VAL A 85 -13.04 -11.01 -29.05
N ARG A 86 -13.49 -10.17 -29.96
CA ARG A 86 -14.70 -9.40 -29.82
C ARG A 86 -15.92 -10.31 -29.72
N GLN A 87 -16.60 -10.25 -28.58
CA GLN A 87 -17.91 -10.88 -28.43
C GLN A 87 -18.97 -10.14 -29.24
N VAL A 88 -19.92 -10.89 -29.80
CA VAL A 88 -21.04 -10.35 -30.55
C VAL A 88 -21.88 -9.45 -29.66
N GLN A 89 -21.96 -8.19 -30.06
CA GLN A 89 -22.79 -7.19 -29.42
C GLN A 89 -24.12 -7.12 -30.17
N SER A 90 -25.06 -7.98 -29.79
CA SER A 90 -26.45 -7.88 -30.21
C SER A 90 -27.27 -7.22 -29.11
N ARG A 91 -28.46 -6.74 -29.47
CA ARG A 91 -29.39 -6.22 -28.47
C ARG A 91 -29.78 -7.27 -27.44
N LEU A 92 -29.88 -8.53 -27.87
CA LEU A 92 -30.06 -9.67 -26.97
C LEU A 92 -28.85 -9.85 -26.05
N SER A 93 -27.61 -9.80 -26.56
CA SER A 93 -26.40 -9.90 -25.71
C SER A 93 -26.44 -8.89 -24.57
N TYR A 94 -26.73 -7.62 -24.88
CA TYR A 94 -26.84 -6.57 -23.87
C TYR A 94 -27.95 -6.87 -22.86
N PHE A 95 -29.12 -7.27 -23.34
CA PHE A 95 -30.23 -7.66 -22.47
C PHE A 95 -29.86 -8.82 -21.52
N LEU A 96 -29.18 -9.86 -22.02
CA LEU A 96 -28.76 -11.02 -21.25
C LEU A 96 -27.66 -10.66 -20.24
N LYS A 97 -26.65 -9.88 -20.64
CA LYS A 97 -25.58 -9.42 -19.75
C LYS A 97 -26.09 -8.54 -18.62
N GLY A 98 -27.09 -7.70 -18.88
CA GLY A 98 -27.76 -6.89 -17.86
C GLY A 98 -28.51 -7.71 -16.79
N ARG A 99 -28.66 -9.03 -17.00
CA ARG A 99 -29.31 -9.96 -16.07
C ARG A 99 -28.34 -10.90 -15.36
N LEU A 100 -27.09 -10.93 -15.80
CA LEU A 100 -26.04 -11.69 -15.11
C LEU A 100 -25.64 -10.95 -13.83
N PRO A 101 -25.06 -11.66 -12.84
CA PRO A 101 -24.67 -11.02 -11.59
C PRO A 101 -23.64 -9.92 -11.87
N TRP A 102 -23.82 -8.78 -11.21
CA TRP A 102 -22.91 -7.63 -11.28
C TRP A 102 -21.89 -7.65 -10.13
N LEU A 103 -20.73 -7.05 -10.34
CA LEU A 103 -19.82 -6.74 -9.25
C LEU A 103 -20.11 -5.31 -8.74
N PRO A 104 -20.23 -5.09 -7.41
CA PRO A 104 -20.37 -3.74 -6.87
C PRO A 104 -19.19 -2.87 -7.29
N ALA A 105 -19.44 -1.58 -7.58
CA ALA A 105 -18.41 -0.65 -8.07
C ALA A 105 -17.13 -0.60 -7.20
N ALA A 106 -17.24 -0.84 -5.89
CA ALA A 106 -16.11 -0.90 -4.97
C ALA A 106 -15.11 -2.04 -5.26
N HIS A 107 -15.54 -3.08 -5.98
CA HIS A 107 -14.72 -4.24 -6.35
C HIS A 107 -14.30 -4.22 -7.82
N VAL A 108 -14.84 -3.29 -8.61
CA VAL A 108 -14.49 -3.08 -10.00
C VAL A 108 -13.13 -2.38 -10.03
N LYS A 109 -12.07 -3.08 -10.45
CA LYS A 109 -10.77 -2.44 -10.69
C LYS A 109 -10.94 -1.44 -11.84
N PHE A 110 -10.04 -0.46 -11.95
CA PHE A 110 -10.15 0.74 -12.81
C PHE A 110 -10.54 0.51 -14.30
N ASN A 111 -10.60 -0.73 -14.78
CA ASN A 111 -10.87 -1.12 -16.17
C ASN A 111 -11.98 -2.18 -16.36
N ASP A 112 -12.60 -2.68 -15.29
CA ASP A 112 -13.61 -3.75 -15.40
C ASP A 112 -15.01 -3.18 -15.69
N CYS A 113 -15.77 -3.85 -16.57
CA CYS A 113 -17.20 -3.56 -16.72
C CYS A 113 -17.94 -4.14 -15.51
N PRO A 114 -18.92 -3.47 -14.87
CA PRO A 114 -19.61 -4.06 -13.72
C PRO A 114 -20.54 -5.22 -14.09
N PHE A 115 -20.96 -5.34 -15.37
CA PHE A 115 -21.94 -6.31 -15.84
C PHE A 115 -21.28 -7.59 -16.36
N ALA A 116 -21.88 -8.76 -16.08
CA ALA A 116 -21.38 -10.08 -16.51
C ALA A 116 -19.92 -10.35 -16.10
N CYS A 117 -19.49 -9.76 -14.97
CA CYS A 117 -18.13 -9.87 -14.44
C CYS A 117 -18.01 -10.69 -13.17
N ALA A 118 -19.10 -11.21 -12.63
CA ALA A 118 -19.06 -12.16 -11.52
C ALA A 118 -19.23 -13.59 -12.03
N LEU A 119 -18.66 -14.55 -11.32
CA LEU A 119 -18.94 -15.98 -11.52
C LEU A 119 -20.44 -16.29 -11.55
N ALA A 120 -20.81 -17.36 -12.26
CA ALA A 120 -22.14 -17.93 -12.16
C ALA A 120 -22.48 -18.23 -10.68
N PRO A 121 -23.71 -17.98 -10.21
CA PRO A 121 -24.08 -18.24 -8.82
C PRO A 121 -24.21 -19.74 -8.53
N ASP A 122 -24.07 -20.12 -7.25
CA ASP A 122 -24.24 -21.51 -6.81
C ASP A 122 -25.68 -21.99 -6.93
N ALA A 123 -26.64 -21.07 -6.74
CA ALA A 123 -28.05 -21.30 -6.96
C ALA A 123 -28.49 -20.62 -8.26
N PRO A 124 -29.36 -21.26 -9.08
CA PRO A 124 -29.83 -20.66 -10.31
C PRO A 124 -30.49 -19.28 -10.09
N LEU A 125 -30.14 -18.28 -10.89
CA LEU A 125 -30.76 -16.96 -10.81
C LEU A 125 -32.25 -17.03 -11.16
N PRO A 126 -33.17 -16.48 -10.37
CA PRO A 126 -34.57 -16.41 -10.77
C PRO A 126 -34.73 -15.73 -12.13
N GLU A 127 -35.23 -16.45 -13.12
CA GLU A 127 -35.35 -15.97 -14.51
C GLU A 127 -36.82 -15.96 -14.96
N PRO A 128 -37.52 -14.82 -14.85
CA PRO A 128 -38.97 -14.73 -15.08
C PRO A 128 -39.36 -14.67 -16.57
N ILE A 129 -38.42 -14.35 -17.46
CA ILE A 129 -38.66 -14.18 -18.89
C ILE A 129 -38.23 -15.43 -19.66
N LEU A 130 -37.00 -15.90 -19.45
CA LEU A 130 -36.43 -17.04 -20.17
C LEU A 130 -36.84 -18.36 -19.49
N THR A 131 -38.11 -18.72 -19.68
CA THR A 131 -38.72 -19.95 -19.14
C THR A 131 -38.63 -21.11 -20.12
N ASP A 132 -38.78 -22.36 -19.64
CA ASP A 132 -38.83 -23.56 -20.48
C ASP A 132 -39.84 -23.44 -21.63
N GLY A 133 -41.00 -22.85 -21.34
CA GLY A 133 -42.03 -22.61 -22.35
C GLY A 133 -41.56 -21.64 -23.44
N LEU A 134 -40.84 -20.57 -23.09
CA LEU A 134 -40.30 -19.65 -24.08
C LEU A 134 -39.24 -20.35 -24.93
N ILE A 135 -38.36 -21.13 -24.32
CA ILE A 135 -37.36 -21.92 -25.04
C ILE A 135 -38.03 -22.88 -26.02
N ASN A 136 -39.03 -23.65 -25.57
CA ASN A 136 -39.81 -24.52 -26.45
C ASN A 136 -40.44 -23.76 -27.62
N TRP A 137 -41.03 -22.59 -27.37
CA TRP A 137 -41.60 -21.76 -28.42
C TRP A 137 -40.54 -21.26 -29.42
N LEU A 138 -39.37 -20.81 -28.94
CA LEU A 138 -38.28 -20.34 -29.79
C LEU A 138 -37.83 -21.44 -30.77
N PHE A 139 -37.63 -22.65 -30.26
CA PHE A 139 -37.18 -23.81 -31.03
C PHE A 139 -38.29 -24.47 -31.86
N ALA A 140 -39.57 -24.28 -31.52
CA ALA A 140 -40.68 -24.69 -32.37
C ALA A 140 -41.02 -23.65 -33.47
N GLY A 141 -40.70 -22.38 -33.23
CA GLY A 141 -41.09 -21.23 -34.05
C GLY A 141 -39.90 -20.56 -34.75
N PRO A 142 -39.43 -19.39 -34.28
CA PRO A 142 -38.47 -18.55 -35.00
C PRO A 142 -37.17 -19.30 -35.34
N PHE A 143 -36.54 -19.98 -34.38
CA PHE A 143 -35.28 -20.70 -34.64
C PHE A 143 -35.47 -21.83 -35.65
N ARG A 144 -36.61 -22.54 -35.62
CA ARG A 144 -36.93 -23.58 -36.61
C ARG A 144 -37.08 -23.04 -38.02
N ARG A 145 -37.64 -21.83 -38.18
CA ARG A 145 -37.73 -21.17 -39.50
C ARG A 145 -36.34 -20.85 -40.04
N HIS A 146 -35.44 -20.41 -39.16
CA HIS A 146 -34.04 -20.15 -39.51
C HIS A 146 -33.20 -21.42 -39.66
N ALA A 147 -33.65 -22.57 -39.14
CA ALA A 147 -32.92 -23.83 -39.15
C ALA A 147 -32.88 -24.54 -40.51
N ALA A 148 -33.90 -24.33 -41.36
CA ALA A 148 -34.05 -25.10 -42.59
C ALA A 148 -32.81 -25.06 -43.51
N PRO A 149 -32.13 -23.91 -43.71
CA PRO A 149 -30.88 -23.85 -44.46
C PRO A 149 -29.75 -24.69 -43.84
N TYR A 150 -29.55 -24.63 -42.52
CA TYR A 150 -28.46 -25.35 -41.85
C TYR A 150 -28.61 -26.88 -41.92
N ARG A 151 -29.85 -27.38 -41.95
CA ARG A 151 -30.11 -28.80 -42.18
C ARG A 151 -29.73 -29.27 -43.58
N GLN A 152 -29.75 -28.37 -44.55
CA GLN A 152 -29.43 -28.65 -45.95
C GLN A 152 -27.94 -28.44 -46.26
N ASN A 153 -27.29 -27.50 -45.58
CA ASN A 153 -25.89 -27.19 -45.77
C ASN A 153 -25.21 -26.87 -44.42
N GLN A 154 -24.39 -27.81 -43.96
CA GLN A 154 -23.70 -27.71 -42.67
C GLN A 154 -22.62 -26.62 -42.67
N ALA A 155 -21.99 -26.34 -43.82
CA ALA A 155 -21.01 -25.28 -43.93
C ALA A 155 -21.60 -23.88 -43.62
N LEU A 156 -22.93 -23.74 -43.63
CA LEU A 156 -23.59 -22.48 -43.28
C LEU A 156 -23.35 -22.07 -41.83
N LEU A 157 -23.12 -23.00 -40.89
CA LEU A 157 -22.78 -22.62 -39.52
C LEU A 157 -21.43 -21.90 -39.50
N GLY A 158 -20.39 -22.52 -40.08
CA GLY A 158 -19.08 -21.91 -40.26
C GLY A 158 -19.14 -20.55 -40.95
N MET A 159 -19.87 -20.45 -42.07
CA MET A 159 -20.05 -19.19 -42.80
C MET A 159 -20.72 -18.11 -41.94
N ARG A 160 -21.73 -18.46 -41.14
CA ARG A 160 -22.42 -17.51 -40.26
C ARG A 160 -21.54 -17.06 -39.10
N LEU A 161 -20.71 -17.94 -38.57
CA LEU A 161 -19.70 -17.56 -37.58
C LEU A 161 -18.63 -16.65 -38.20
N ASP A 162 -18.26 -16.87 -39.46
CA ASP A 162 -17.37 -15.98 -40.21
C ASP A 162 -18.01 -14.60 -40.47
N GLU A 163 -19.31 -14.53 -40.74
CA GLU A 163 -20.01 -13.24 -40.90
C GLU A 163 -20.06 -12.43 -39.61
N LEU A 164 -20.17 -13.12 -38.45
CA LEU A 164 -20.10 -12.48 -37.13
C LEU A 164 -18.67 -12.01 -36.81
N PHE A 165 -17.69 -12.68 -37.40
CA PHE A 165 -16.29 -12.31 -37.28
C PHE A 165 -15.97 -11.20 -38.28
N VAL A 166 -16.10 -9.94 -37.85
CA VAL A 166 -15.57 -8.81 -38.62
C VAL A 166 -14.06 -8.75 -38.38
N PRO A 167 -13.20 -9.06 -39.36
CA PRO A 167 -11.77 -8.83 -39.20
C PRO A 167 -11.58 -7.34 -38.98
N VAL A 168 -10.87 -6.95 -37.92
CA VAL A 168 -10.41 -5.57 -37.79
C VAL A 168 -9.52 -5.33 -39.02
N ASP A 169 -9.88 -4.37 -39.87
CA ASP A 169 -9.14 -4.05 -41.10
C ASP A 169 -7.67 -3.79 -40.77
N THR A 170 -6.83 -4.82 -40.89
CA THR A 170 -5.38 -4.75 -40.75
C THR A 170 -4.71 -4.07 -41.94
N GLN A 171 -5.49 -3.61 -42.93
CA GLN A 171 -4.96 -3.03 -44.17
C GLN A 171 -4.27 -1.66 -44.00
N ASN A 172 -4.37 -1.02 -42.82
CA ASN A 172 -3.49 0.11 -42.49
C ASN A 172 -2.18 -0.43 -41.88
N ASN A 173 -1.35 -1.02 -42.75
CA ASN A 173 0.01 -1.50 -42.49
C ASN A 173 0.98 -0.34 -42.12
N GLU A 174 0.76 0.35 -41.00
CA GLU A 174 1.82 1.13 -40.36
C GLU A 174 2.41 0.34 -39.17
N PRO A 175 3.49 -0.43 -39.39
CA PRO A 175 4.04 -1.37 -38.41
C PRO A 175 4.72 -0.71 -37.19
N ASN A 176 4.55 0.60 -36.97
CA ASN A 176 5.27 1.35 -35.93
C ASN A 176 4.42 2.30 -35.10
N SER A 177 3.09 2.24 -35.17
CA SER A 177 2.27 3.09 -34.29
C SER A 177 1.68 2.27 -33.13
N MET A 178 2.27 2.44 -31.95
CA MET A 178 1.56 2.26 -30.66
C MET A 178 0.34 3.22 -30.52
N ASN A 179 0.02 3.99 -31.57
CA ASN A 179 -1.15 4.87 -31.69
C ASN A 179 -2.34 4.20 -32.41
N LEU A 180 -2.36 2.86 -32.50
CA LEU A 180 -3.50 2.06 -32.99
C LEU A 180 -4.79 2.19 -32.14
N TYR A 181 -4.76 2.96 -31.04
CA TYR A 181 -5.93 3.36 -30.24
C TYR A 181 -6.82 4.42 -30.92
N GLY A 182 -6.70 4.58 -32.24
CA GLY A 182 -7.61 5.41 -33.03
C GLY A 182 -9.03 4.84 -32.96
N SER A 183 -9.83 5.35 -32.01
CA SER A 183 -11.27 5.16 -31.82
C SER A 183 -11.89 4.17 -32.83
N PRO A 184 -11.89 2.85 -32.55
CA PRO A 184 -12.68 1.93 -33.34
C PRO A 184 -14.09 2.52 -33.40
N LYS A 185 -14.59 2.83 -34.62
CA LYS A 185 -15.97 3.32 -34.79
C LYS A 185 -16.84 2.39 -33.98
N ARG A 186 -17.37 2.89 -32.85
CA ARG A 186 -18.11 2.13 -31.83
C ARG A 186 -19.08 1.23 -32.57
N ALA A 187 -18.82 -0.08 -32.66
CA ALA A 187 -19.68 -0.86 -33.54
C ALA A 187 -21.06 -0.88 -32.90
N GLU A 188 -21.99 -0.27 -33.61
CA GLU A 188 -23.37 -0.25 -33.22
C GLU A 188 -23.82 -1.71 -33.05
N PRO A 189 -24.65 -2.00 -32.03
CA PRO A 189 -25.16 -3.34 -31.83
C PRO A 189 -25.76 -3.90 -33.12
N LEU A 190 -25.64 -5.21 -33.35
CA LEU A 190 -26.27 -5.87 -34.50
C LEU A 190 -27.74 -5.44 -34.58
N LYS A 191 -28.13 -4.86 -35.73
CA LYS A 191 -29.44 -4.21 -35.93
C LYS A 191 -30.57 -5.19 -36.23
N HIS A 192 -30.49 -6.45 -35.79
CA HIS A 192 -31.59 -7.39 -36.01
C HIS A 192 -32.72 -7.16 -35.01
N VAL A 193 -33.95 -7.17 -35.52
CA VAL A 193 -35.18 -6.87 -34.77
C VAL A 193 -35.93 -8.14 -34.34
N SER A 194 -35.37 -9.33 -34.58
CA SER A 194 -36.05 -10.60 -34.30
C SER A 194 -35.10 -11.74 -34.00
N TRP A 195 -35.57 -12.70 -33.21
CA TRP A 195 -34.84 -13.93 -32.86
C TRP A 195 -34.24 -14.66 -34.08
N MET A 196 -32.93 -14.91 -34.05
CA MET A 196 -32.19 -15.68 -35.04
C MET A 196 -31.53 -16.89 -34.40
N LEU A 197 -31.43 -18.03 -35.09
CA LEU A 197 -30.76 -19.21 -34.51
C LEU A 197 -29.28 -18.93 -34.16
N VAL A 198 -28.57 -18.26 -35.06
CA VAL A 198 -27.19 -17.77 -34.85
C VAL A 198 -27.24 -16.25 -34.94
N PRO A 199 -26.77 -15.49 -33.91
CA PRO A 199 -26.06 -15.96 -32.71
C PRO A 199 -26.97 -16.31 -31.52
N ASP A 200 -28.27 -15.93 -31.54
CA ASP A 200 -29.08 -15.85 -30.31
C ASP A 200 -29.23 -17.19 -29.58
N GLY A 201 -29.38 -18.30 -30.29
CA GLY A 201 -29.50 -19.64 -29.68
C GLY A 201 -28.25 -20.04 -28.88
N PHE A 202 -27.07 -19.69 -29.39
CA PHE A 202 -25.78 -19.95 -28.73
C PHE A 202 -25.54 -18.97 -27.58
N GLN A 203 -25.97 -17.72 -27.72
CA GLN A 203 -25.93 -16.76 -26.62
C GLN A 203 -26.81 -17.21 -25.45
N LEU A 204 -28.01 -17.77 -25.70
CA LEU A 204 -28.82 -18.35 -24.64
C LEU A 204 -28.09 -19.48 -23.88
N VAL A 205 -27.36 -20.35 -24.59
CA VAL A 205 -26.51 -21.38 -23.96
C VAL A 205 -25.45 -20.74 -23.05
N ALA A 206 -24.69 -19.77 -23.57
CA ALA A 206 -23.68 -19.06 -22.78
C ALA A 206 -24.31 -18.32 -21.58
N TYR A 207 -25.51 -17.77 -21.72
CA TYR A 207 -26.25 -17.14 -20.62
C TYR A 207 -26.59 -18.16 -19.54
N PHE A 208 -27.15 -19.32 -19.89
CA PHE A 208 -27.56 -20.31 -18.89
C PHE A 208 -26.38 -20.91 -18.13
N ILE A 209 -25.20 -21.00 -18.76
CA ILE A 209 -23.94 -21.30 -18.06
C ILE A 209 -23.66 -20.21 -17.02
N ARG A 210 -23.65 -18.94 -17.43
CA ARG A 210 -23.35 -17.78 -16.58
C ARG A 210 -24.40 -17.46 -15.52
N ALA A 211 -25.64 -17.87 -15.74
CA ALA A 211 -26.75 -17.70 -14.81
C ALA A 211 -26.89 -18.88 -13.82
N GLY A 212 -26.08 -19.92 -13.97
CA GLY A 212 -26.16 -21.13 -13.16
C GLY A 212 -27.48 -21.89 -13.36
N GLN A 213 -27.98 -21.96 -14.60
CA GLN A 213 -29.30 -22.51 -14.96
C GLN A 213 -29.16 -23.87 -15.68
N PRO A 214 -28.83 -24.97 -14.98
CA PRO A 214 -28.51 -26.26 -15.60
C PRO A 214 -29.69 -26.88 -16.38
N ASP A 215 -30.91 -26.71 -15.91
CA ASP A 215 -32.10 -27.29 -16.55
C ASP A 215 -32.42 -26.61 -17.89
N LEU A 216 -32.46 -25.26 -17.89
CA LEU A 216 -32.64 -24.47 -19.11
C LEU A 216 -31.49 -24.66 -20.09
N LEU A 217 -30.26 -24.83 -19.59
CA LEU A 217 -29.09 -25.18 -20.40
C LEU A 217 -29.29 -26.52 -21.09
N ARG A 218 -29.61 -27.59 -20.33
CA ARG A 218 -29.86 -28.94 -20.85
C ARG A 218 -30.92 -28.89 -21.94
N HIS A 219 -32.04 -28.25 -21.63
CA HIS A 219 -33.18 -28.14 -22.52
C HIS A 219 -32.83 -27.41 -23.83
N THR A 220 -32.10 -26.30 -23.72
CA THR A 220 -31.65 -25.51 -24.89
C THR A 220 -30.66 -26.29 -25.75
N LEU A 221 -29.71 -27.00 -25.15
CA LEU A 221 -28.72 -27.82 -25.87
C LEU A 221 -29.37 -29.00 -26.60
N LEU A 222 -30.33 -29.69 -25.99
CA LEU A 222 -31.07 -30.77 -26.64
C LEU A 222 -31.85 -30.27 -27.87
N HIS A 223 -32.47 -29.10 -27.77
CA HIS A 223 -33.13 -28.49 -28.92
C HIS A 223 -32.14 -28.07 -30.00
N LEU A 224 -31.00 -27.49 -29.64
CA LEU A 224 -29.95 -27.14 -30.60
C LEU A 224 -29.44 -28.37 -31.33
N LEU A 225 -29.16 -29.49 -30.64
CA LEU A 225 -28.75 -30.75 -31.25
C LEU A 225 -29.86 -31.36 -32.12
N GLY A 226 -31.13 -31.23 -31.73
CA GLY A 226 -32.25 -31.65 -32.55
C GLY A 226 -32.39 -30.84 -33.85
N ILE A 227 -31.91 -29.60 -33.87
CA ILE A 227 -31.88 -28.75 -35.06
C ILE A 227 -30.60 -28.96 -35.88
N LEU A 228 -29.44 -29.05 -35.20
CA LEU A 228 -28.09 -29.17 -35.73
C LEU A 228 -27.41 -30.44 -35.17
N PRO A 229 -27.73 -31.64 -35.68
CA PRO A 229 -27.23 -32.90 -35.10
C PRO A 229 -25.71 -33.02 -35.10
N ASN A 230 -25.05 -32.42 -36.09
CA ASN A 230 -23.60 -32.48 -36.24
C ASN A 230 -22.84 -31.55 -35.28
N LEU A 231 -23.56 -30.70 -34.53
CA LEU A 231 -22.95 -29.76 -33.59
C LEU A 231 -22.17 -30.48 -32.48
N ALA A 232 -22.48 -31.75 -32.21
CA ALA A 232 -21.71 -32.58 -31.28
C ALA A 232 -20.29 -32.92 -31.76
N THR A 233 -20.07 -32.95 -33.07
CA THR A 233 -18.82 -33.36 -33.71
C THR A 233 -18.15 -32.26 -34.52
N GLU A 234 -18.89 -31.20 -34.86
CA GLU A 234 -18.40 -30.09 -35.67
C GLU A 234 -17.43 -29.23 -34.87
N SER A 235 -16.24 -29.02 -35.45
CA SER A 235 -15.18 -28.22 -34.85
C SER A 235 -14.99 -26.92 -35.61
N HIS A 236 -14.83 -25.84 -34.85
CA HIS A 236 -14.51 -24.51 -35.37
C HIS A 236 -13.39 -23.87 -34.56
N PRO A 237 -12.61 -22.95 -35.16
CA PRO A 237 -11.60 -22.19 -34.43
C PRO A 237 -12.18 -21.61 -33.13
N LEU A 238 -11.39 -21.63 -32.04
CA LEU A 238 -11.83 -21.12 -30.75
C LEU A 238 -12.29 -19.67 -30.86
N SER A 239 -11.60 -18.86 -31.64
CA SER A 239 -11.94 -17.45 -31.90
C SER A 239 -13.37 -17.26 -32.42
N ARG A 240 -13.92 -18.21 -33.18
CA ARG A 240 -15.32 -18.21 -33.63
C ARG A 240 -16.29 -18.50 -32.50
N TRP A 241 -15.95 -19.44 -31.62
CA TRP A 241 -16.78 -19.75 -30.47
C TRP A 241 -16.79 -18.64 -29.42
N VAL A 242 -15.63 -18.03 -29.16
CA VAL A 242 -15.52 -16.96 -28.16
C VAL A 242 -16.37 -15.74 -28.51
N GLN A 243 -16.62 -15.48 -29.80
CA GLN A 243 -17.55 -14.43 -30.22
C GLN A 243 -18.96 -14.62 -29.66
N LEU A 244 -19.38 -15.86 -29.42
CA LEU A 244 -20.69 -16.18 -28.86
C LEU A 244 -20.71 -16.14 -27.32
N ALA A 245 -19.54 -16.01 -26.68
CA ALA A 245 -19.43 -15.89 -25.24
C ALA A 245 -20.08 -14.59 -24.73
N MET A 246 -20.45 -14.59 -23.45
CA MET A 246 -20.96 -13.42 -22.75
C MET A 246 -20.19 -13.20 -21.45
N ASP A 247 -18.91 -12.95 -21.61
CA ASP A 247 -17.98 -12.76 -20.51
C ASP A 247 -17.35 -11.38 -20.58
N ASN A 248 -17.54 -10.58 -19.53
CA ASN A 248 -16.91 -9.27 -19.43
C ASN A 248 -15.72 -9.29 -18.46
N ARG A 249 -15.40 -10.43 -17.82
CA ARG A 249 -14.24 -10.55 -16.92
C ARG A 249 -12.97 -10.34 -17.71
N TYR A 250 -12.15 -9.37 -17.28
CA TYR A 250 -10.92 -9.01 -18.00
C TYR A 250 -10.01 -10.22 -18.20
N ARG A 251 -9.79 -11.00 -17.15
CA ARG A 251 -8.89 -12.17 -17.17
C ARG A 251 -9.36 -13.28 -18.10
N VAL A 252 -10.67 -13.46 -18.23
CA VAL A 252 -11.22 -14.47 -19.15
C VAL A 252 -11.05 -14.03 -20.60
N ARG A 253 -11.29 -12.75 -20.90
CA ARG A 253 -11.04 -12.22 -22.25
C ARG A 253 -9.56 -12.25 -22.63
N GLU A 254 -8.69 -11.88 -21.69
CA GLU A 254 -7.24 -12.01 -21.81
C GLU A 254 -6.84 -13.47 -22.09
N THR A 255 -7.42 -14.42 -21.35
CA THR A 255 -7.21 -15.86 -21.59
C THR A 255 -7.60 -16.26 -23.02
N PHE A 256 -8.79 -15.86 -23.49
CA PHE A 256 -9.20 -16.17 -24.86
C PHE A 256 -8.34 -15.51 -25.92
N ALA A 257 -7.82 -14.31 -25.65
CA ALA A 257 -6.87 -13.66 -26.53
C ALA A 257 -5.58 -14.46 -26.65
N TYR A 258 -5.01 -14.87 -25.51
CA TYR A 258 -3.79 -15.67 -25.51
C TYR A 258 -3.98 -17.00 -26.24
N ILE A 259 -5.09 -17.72 -26.00
CA ILE A 259 -5.32 -18.98 -26.70
C ILE A 259 -5.43 -18.76 -28.21
N ARG A 260 -6.08 -17.67 -28.65
CA ARG A 260 -6.15 -17.34 -30.08
C ARG A 260 -4.75 -17.07 -30.67
N PHE A 261 -3.90 -16.33 -29.97
CA PHE A 261 -2.54 -16.03 -30.45
C PHE A 261 -1.63 -17.25 -30.44
N ASP A 262 -1.80 -18.15 -29.46
CA ASP A 262 -0.96 -19.32 -29.30
C ASP A 262 -1.41 -20.50 -30.19
N ASP A 263 -2.70 -20.82 -30.19
CA ASP A 263 -3.29 -22.00 -30.82
C ASP A 263 -4.82 -21.85 -31.06
N ASP A 264 -5.21 -21.19 -32.16
CA ASP A 264 -6.62 -21.10 -32.60
C ASP A 264 -7.13 -22.40 -33.29
N SER A 265 -6.70 -23.56 -32.78
CA SER A 265 -7.08 -24.87 -33.32
C SER A 265 -8.60 -25.07 -33.34
N PRO A 266 -9.15 -25.72 -34.38
CA PRO A 266 -10.55 -26.07 -34.42
C PRO A 266 -10.95 -27.01 -33.28
N ILE A 267 -11.96 -26.61 -32.51
CA ILE A 267 -12.48 -27.35 -31.37
C ILE A 267 -13.99 -27.56 -31.45
N PRO A 268 -14.52 -28.66 -30.90
CA PRO A 268 -15.95 -28.90 -30.85
C PRO A 268 -16.63 -27.94 -29.87
N LEU A 269 -17.92 -27.68 -30.09
CA LEU A 269 -18.70 -26.83 -29.19
C LEU A 269 -18.69 -27.35 -27.75
N SER A 270 -18.78 -28.67 -27.55
CA SER A 270 -18.77 -29.28 -26.21
C SER A 270 -17.53 -28.91 -25.41
N LEU A 271 -16.35 -28.92 -26.04
CA LEU A 271 -15.09 -28.52 -25.40
C LEU A 271 -15.10 -27.03 -25.05
N PHE A 272 -15.57 -26.17 -25.96
CA PHE A 272 -15.71 -24.74 -25.68
C PHE A 272 -16.66 -24.46 -24.49
N LEU A 273 -17.82 -25.10 -24.46
CA LEU A 273 -18.79 -24.94 -23.37
C LEU A 273 -18.24 -25.48 -22.04
N THR A 274 -17.49 -26.58 -22.08
CA THR A 274 -16.79 -27.15 -20.91
C THR A 274 -15.78 -26.15 -20.37
N THR A 275 -15.01 -25.48 -21.25
CA THR A 275 -14.11 -24.40 -20.86
C THR A 275 -14.84 -23.25 -20.19
N LEU A 276 -15.99 -22.80 -20.72
CA LEU A 276 -16.80 -21.76 -20.06
C LEU A 276 -17.29 -22.20 -18.67
N ALA A 277 -17.80 -23.42 -18.56
CA ALA A 277 -18.28 -23.97 -17.30
C ALA A 277 -17.16 -24.08 -16.24
N ALA A 278 -15.95 -24.44 -16.68
CA ALA A 278 -14.77 -24.55 -15.85
C ALA A 278 -14.24 -23.17 -15.40
N LEU A 279 -14.25 -22.16 -16.28
CA LEU A 279 -13.95 -20.76 -15.93
C LEU A 279 -14.98 -20.14 -14.98
N ASP A 280 -16.20 -20.66 -14.99
CA ASP A 280 -17.21 -20.35 -13.98
C ASP A 280 -17.13 -21.25 -12.76
N TRP A 281 -16.23 -22.22 -12.69
CA TRP A 281 -16.17 -23.19 -11.61
C TRP A 281 -17.49 -23.95 -11.39
N SER A 282 -18.35 -24.17 -12.39
CA SER A 282 -19.70 -24.71 -12.20
C SER A 282 -19.81 -26.23 -12.43
N PRO A 283 -19.83 -27.08 -11.39
CA PRO A 283 -19.84 -28.54 -11.55
C PRO A 283 -21.14 -29.06 -12.18
N HIS A 284 -22.29 -28.48 -11.83
CA HIS A 284 -23.59 -28.90 -12.39
C HIS A 284 -23.69 -28.62 -13.89
N VAL A 285 -23.10 -27.51 -14.35
CA VAL A 285 -23.06 -27.17 -15.78
C VAL A 285 -22.13 -28.13 -16.52
N LEU A 286 -20.96 -28.46 -15.97
CA LEU A 286 -20.05 -29.47 -16.53
C LEU A 286 -20.78 -30.80 -16.74
N GLN A 287 -21.52 -31.26 -15.74
CA GLN A 287 -22.31 -32.49 -15.84
C GLN A 287 -23.37 -32.43 -16.94
N VAL A 288 -24.11 -31.32 -17.06
CA VAL A 288 -25.11 -31.16 -18.12
C VAL A 288 -24.48 -31.23 -19.50
N ILE A 289 -23.34 -30.56 -19.70
CA ILE A 289 -22.63 -30.56 -21.00
C ILE A 289 -22.14 -31.98 -21.32
N GLN A 290 -21.56 -32.68 -20.34
CA GLN A 290 -21.12 -34.07 -20.48
C GLN A 290 -22.28 -35.00 -20.84
N ASP A 291 -23.42 -34.91 -20.14
CA ASP A 291 -24.60 -35.74 -20.39
C ASP A 291 -25.18 -35.51 -21.79
N VAL A 292 -25.36 -34.24 -22.18
CA VAL A 292 -26.05 -33.89 -23.43
C VAL A 292 -25.23 -34.25 -24.66
N PHE A 293 -23.91 -34.01 -24.62
CA PHE A 293 -23.04 -34.32 -25.74
C PHE A 293 -22.48 -35.74 -25.69
N SER A 294 -22.57 -36.43 -24.55
CA SER A 294 -22.07 -37.80 -24.35
C SER A 294 -20.60 -37.97 -24.80
N PHE A 295 -19.77 -36.94 -24.63
CA PHE A 295 -18.37 -36.99 -25.05
C PHE A 295 -17.50 -37.63 -23.97
N ASP A 296 -16.39 -38.22 -24.41
CA ASP A 296 -15.38 -38.72 -23.50
C ASP A 296 -14.60 -37.55 -22.88
N SER A 297 -14.92 -37.24 -21.63
CA SER A 297 -14.25 -36.18 -20.89
C SER A 297 -12.75 -36.45 -20.70
N ALA A 298 -12.31 -37.72 -20.80
CA ALA A 298 -10.88 -38.08 -20.80
C ALA A 298 -10.14 -37.60 -22.07
N VAL A 299 -10.87 -37.28 -23.14
CA VAL A 299 -10.30 -36.63 -24.34
C VAL A 299 -10.31 -35.11 -24.17
N CYS A 300 -11.37 -34.55 -23.60
CA CYS A 300 -11.51 -33.09 -23.47
C CYS A 300 -10.53 -32.47 -22.47
N VAL A 301 -10.30 -33.09 -21.31
CA VAL A 301 -9.42 -32.50 -20.29
C VAL A 301 -7.96 -32.37 -20.78
N PRO A 302 -7.33 -33.37 -21.43
CA PRO A 302 -6.01 -33.20 -22.03
C PRO A 302 -5.93 -32.06 -23.07
N HIS A 303 -7.01 -31.79 -23.80
CA HIS A 303 -7.06 -30.63 -24.69
C HIS A 303 -7.09 -29.31 -23.92
N MET A 304 -7.85 -29.22 -22.82
CA MET A 304 -7.88 -28.04 -21.96
C MET A 304 -6.51 -27.80 -21.30
N THR A 305 -5.79 -28.85 -20.90
CA THR A 305 -4.48 -28.72 -20.24
C THR A 305 -3.37 -28.34 -21.21
N LYS A 306 -3.44 -28.78 -22.47
CA LYS A 306 -2.56 -28.30 -23.53
C LYS A 306 -2.62 -26.77 -23.64
N TRP A 307 -3.78 -26.18 -23.42
CA TRP A 307 -3.93 -24.74 -23.32
C TRP A 307 -3.65 -24.25 -21.90
N ARG A 308 -2.37 -24.09 -21.57
CA ARG A 308 -1.93 -23.48 -20.30
C ARG A 308 -2.69 -22.19 -19.99
N SER A 309 -3.02 -21.41 -21.00
CA SER A 309 -3.84 -20.20 -20.91
C SER A 309 -5.25 -20.46 -20.35
N VAL A 310 -5.94 -21.56 -20.71
CA VAL A 310 -7.24 -21.92 -20.12
C VAL A 310 -7.10 -22.20 -18.63
N PHE A 311 -6.12 -23.03 -18.25
CA PHE A 311 -5.89 -23.34 -16.84
C PHE A 311 -5.53 -22.08 -16.04
N HIS A 312 -4.67 -21.22 -16.60
CA HIS A 312 -4.36 -19.92 -16.01
C HIS A 312 -5.62 -19.05 -15.87
N GLY A 313 -6.50 -19.03 -16.87
CA GLY A 313 -7.79 -18.36 -16.81
C GLY A 313 -8.69 -18.91 -15.70
N MET A 314 -8.74 -20.24 -15.54
CA MET A 314 -9.47 -20.88 -14.44
C MET A 314 -8.91 -20.47 -13.09
N MET A 315 -7.59 -20.53 -12.90
CA MET A 315 -6.95 -20.08 -11.66
C MET A 315 -7.21 -18.59 -11.41
N SER A 316 -7.15 -17.74 -12.44
CA SER A 316 -7.41 -16.31 -12.29
C SER A 316 -8.84 -15.99 -11.83
N THR A 317 -9.81 -16.83 -12.21
CA THR A 317 -11.22 -16.70 -11.81
C THR A 317 -11.52 -17.38 -10.47
N LEU A 318 -10.63 -18.25 -9.97
CA LEU A 318 -10.73 -18.84 -8.64
C LEU A 318 -10.74 -17.78 -7.54
N TRP A 319 -10.10 -16.62 -7.81
CA TRP A 319 -10.13 -15.47 -6.90
C TRP A 319 -11.54 -14.98 -6.60
N GLU A 320 -12.49 -15.14 -7.52
CA GLU A 320 -13.88 -14.74 -7.35
C GLU A 320 -14.75 -15.82 -6.68
N CYS A 321 -14.25 -17.06 -6.61
CA CYS A 321 -15.00 -18.18 -6.06
C CYS A 321 -15.07 -18.09 -4.54
N LYS A 322 -16.29 -18.16 -4.00
CA LYS A 322 -16.55 -18.13 -2.55
C LYS A 322 -16.97 -19.49 -1.99
N SER A 323 -17.19 -20.47 -2.85
CA SER A 323 -17.71 -21.79 -2.48
C SER A 323 -16.61 -22.83 -2.59
N ALA A 324 -16.08 -23.27 -1.45
CA ALA A 324 -15.01 -24.24 -1.41
C ALA A 324 -15.44 -25.58 -2.01
N SER A 325 -16.65 -26.04 -1.68
CA SER A 325 -17.24 -27.27 -2.23
C SER A 325 -17.27 -27.25 -3.76
N ARG A 326 -17.66 -26.12 -4.34
CA ARG A 326 -17.72 -25.93 -5.79
C ARG A 326 -16.35 -26.03 -6.44
N ALA A 327 -15.35 -25.31 -5.92
CA ALA A 327 -13.99 -25.36 -6.42
C ALA A 327 -13.42 -26.79 -6.35
N ILE A 328 -13.64 -27.46 -5.21
CA ILE A 328 -13.20 -28.83 -4.97
C ILE A 328 -13.85 -29.79 -5.98
N GLN A 329 -15.17 -29.71 -6.20
CA GLN A 329 -15.88 -30.57 -7.15
C GLN A 329 -15.36 -30.42 -8.58
N VAL A 330 -15.09 -29.20 -9.04
CA VAL A 330 -14.52 -28.97 -10.38
C VAL A 330 -13.11 -29.54 -10.48
N MET A 331 -12.28 -29.37 -9.45
CA MET A 331 -10.94 -29.96 -9.44
C MET A 331 -10.98 -31.49 -9.46
N HIS A 332 -11.88 -32.12 -8.70
CA HIS A 332 -12.10 -33.58 -8.77
C HIS A 332 -12.56 -34.00 -10.16
N TRP A 333 -13.53 -33.28 -10.73
CA TRP A 333 -13.98 -33.56 -12.09
C TRP A 333 -12.83 -33.48 -13.09
N LEU A 334 -11.93 -32.50 -12.99
CA LEU A 334 -10.74 -32.43 -13.83
C LEU A 334 -9.83 -33.64 -13.62
N THR A 335 -9.48 -33.97 -12.37
CA THR A 335 -8.55 -35.08 -12.06
C THR A 335 -9.10 -36.44 -12.46
N ASP A 336 -10.39 -36.67 -12.24
CA ASP A 336 -11.08 -37.91 -12.59
C ASP A 336 -11.10 -38.15 -14.10
N HIS A 337 -10.96 -37.09 -14.89
CA HIS A 337 -10.93 -37.13 -16.36
C HIS A 337 -9.52 -36.88 -16.93
N GLY A 338 -8.47 -37.13 -16.16
CA GLY A 338 -7.09 -37.18 -16.67
C GLY A 338 -6.29 -35.89 -16.51
N PHE A 339 -6.80 -34.87 -15.81
CA PHE A 339 -5.97 -33.74 -15.40
C PHE A 339 -4.92 -34.23 -14.41
N THR A 340 -3.65 -34.13 -14.80
CA THR A 340 -2.55 -34.36 -13.88
C THR A 340 -2.15 -33.02 -13.28
N TYR A 341 -2.57 -32.78 -12.04
CA TYR A 341 -2.09 -31.62 -11.30
C TYR A 341 -0.57 -31.76 -11.09
N ASP A 342 0.21 -30.78 -11.53
CA ASP A 342 1.67 -30.76 -11.37
C ASP A 342 2.12 -29.36 -10.97
N PHE A 343 2.81 -29.26 -9.84
CA PHE A 343 3.35 -28.00 -9.36
C PHE A 343 4.29 -27.32 -10.37
N GLU A 344 4.98 -28.05 -11.26
CA GLU A 344 5.83 -27.42 -12.30
C GLU A 344 5.03 -26.63 -13.30
N GLU A 345 4.01 -27.27 -13.86
CA GLU A 345 3.29 -26.71 -15.00
C GLU A 345 2.13 -25.82 -14.58
N THR A 346 1.50 -26.14 -13.45
CA THR A 346 0.24 -25.53 -13.02
C THR A 346 0.38 -24.61 -11.81
N GLY A 347 1.49 -24.71 -11.07
CA GLY A 347 1.72 -23.97 -9.82
C GLY A 347 0.85 -24.44 -8.66
N ASP A 348 0.87 -23.69 -7.55
CA ASP A 348 -0.02 -23.85 -6.40
C ASP A 348 -1.45 -23.41 -6.75
N ILE A 349 -2.43 -24.31 -6.61
CA ILE A 349 -3.83 -23.99 -6.92
C ILE A 349 -4.38 -23.04 -5.86
N SER A 350 -4.15 -23.34 -4.58
CA SER A 350 -4.81 -22.63 -3.48
C SER A 350 -4.49 -21.14 -3.45
N THR A 351 -3.29 -20.71 -3.84
CA THR A 351 -2.88 -19.30 -3.74
C THR A 351 -3.64 -18.36 -4.67
N ASN A 352 -4.32 -18.92 -5.67
CA ASN A 352 -5.21 -18.19 -6.55
C ASN A 352 -6.59 -17.92 -5.93
N ALA A 353 -6.94 -18.57 -4.81
CA ALA A 353 -8.18 -18.33 -4.10
C ALA A 353 -8.24 -16.94 -3.46
N GLY A 354 -9.38 -16.28 -3.62
CA GLY A 354 -9.69 -14.97 -3.03
C GLY A 354 -10.62 -15.05 -1.82
N ASP A 355 -10.99 -16.27 -1.43
CA ASP A 355 -11.72 -16.59 -0.20
C ASP A 355 -10.92 -17.58 0.66
N CYS A 356 -10.96 -17.38 1.98
CA CYS A 356 -10.17 -18.17 2.92
C CYS A 356 -10.63 -19.63 3.02
N SER A 357 -11.94 -19.87 2.96
CA SER A 357 -12.49 -21.22 3.04
C SER A 357 -12.12 -22.04 1.81
N VAL A 358 -12.15 -21.39 0.64
CA VAL A 358 -11.72 -21.97 -0.64
C VAL A 358 -10.21 -22.26 -0.61
N PHE A 359 -9.41 -21.32 -0.11
CA PHE A 359 -7.97 -21.52 0.08
C PHE A 359 -7.68 -22.77 0.93
N LEU A 360 -8.27 -22.85 2.12
CA LEU A 360 -8.03 -23.95 3.07
C LEU A 360 -8.34 -25.32 2.47
N GLU A 361 -9.53 -25.47 1.90
CA GLU A 361 -9.97 -26.74 1.33
C GLU A 361 -9.09 -27.17 0.15
N LEU A 362 -8.75 -26.24 -0.76
CA LEU A 362 -7.89 -26.57 -1.89
C LEU A 362 -6.45 -26.86 -1.45
N PHE A 363 -5.94 -26.10 -0.49
CA PHE A 363 -4.60 -26.29 0.07
C PHE A 363 -4.44 -27.68 0.66
N PHE A 364 -5.32 -28.08 1.58
CA PHE A 364 -5.22 -29.38 2.23
C PHE A 364 -5.54 -30.55 1.28
N LYS A 365 -6.45 -30.37 0.32
CA LYS A 365 -6.88 -31.46 -0.54
C LYS A 365 -5.98 -31.70 -1.75
N PHE A 366 -5.39 -30.66 -2.33
CA PHE A 366 -4.63 -30.76 -3.58
C PHE A 366 -3.16 -30.38 -3.42
N ASP A 367 -2.85 -29.31 -2.69
CA ASP A 367 -1.47 -28.81 -2.59
C ASP A 367 -0.65 -29.63 -1.59
N VAL A 368 -1.16 -29.84 -0.36
CA VAL A 368 -0.48 -30.58 0.73
C VAL A 368 0.05 -31.95 0.29
N PRO A 369 -0.73 -32.82 -0.36
CA PRO A 369 -0.25 -34.13 -0.82
C PRO A 369 0.95 -34.07 -1.77
N LYS A 370 1.21 -32.91 -2.38
CA LYS A 370 2.27 -32.70 -3.38
C LYS A 370 3.37 -31.74 -2.92
N LEU A 371 3.30 -31.18 -1.70
CA LEU A 371 4.32 -30.27 -1.18
C LEU A 371 5.72 -30.90 -1.11
N ALA A 372 5.81 -32.23 -1.00
CA ALA A 372 7.08 -32.94 -1.10
C ALA A 372 7.81 -32.67 -2.45
N GLN A 373 7.06 -32.43 -3.53
CA GLN A 373 7.61 -32.09 -4.85
C GLN A 373 8.20 -30.68 -4.89
N LEU A 374 7.87 -29.83 -3.91
CA LEU A 374 8.42 -28.47 -3.78
C LEU A 374 9.74 -28.43 -3.02
N ALA A 375 10.31 -29.57 -2.58
CA ALA A 375 11.61 -29.64 -1.90
C ALA A 375 12.68 -28.77 -2.54
N ASP A 376 12.77 -28.83 -3.87
CA ASP A 376 13.80 -28.12 -4.63
C ASP A 376 13.32 -26.75 -5.17
N ARG A 377 12.20 -26.21 -4.65
CA ARG A 377 11.54 -24.98 -5.15
C ARG A 377 11.32 -23.94 -4.05
N PRO A 378 12.36 -23.18 -3.67
CA PRO A 378 12.25 -22.18 -2.62
C PRO A 378 11.25 -21.05 -2.95
N HIS A 379 11.09 -20.69 -4.23
CA HIS A 379 10.22 -19.58 -4.63
C HIS A 379 8.72 -19.88 -4.48
N SER A 380 8.28 -21.07 -4.89
CA SER A 380 6.89 -21.51 -4.73
C SER A 380 6.53 -21.68 -3.25
N ARG A 381 7.45 -22.28 -2.47
CA ARG A 381 7.30 -22.37 -1.00
C ARG A 381 7.11 -21.00 -0.37
N TYR A 382 7.96 -20.05 -0.74
CA TYR A 382 7.88 -18.67 -0.27
C TYR A 382 6.51 -18.05 -0.55
N TYR A 383 5.99 -18.13 -1.78
CA TYR A 383 4.68 -17.56 -2.10
C TYR A 383 3.53 -18.21 -1.37
N LEU A 384 3.55 -19.54 -1.25
CA LEU A 384 2.54 -20.30 -0.52
C LEU A 384 2.57 -19.94 0.98
N GLY A 385 3.76 -19.88 1.58
CA GLY A 385 3.97 -19.41 2.95
C GLY A 385 3.45 -18.00 3.17
N GLN A 386 3.80 -17.05 2.28
CA GLN A 386 3.28 -15.68 2.35
C GLN A 386 1.76 -15.61 2.30
N LYS A 387 1.13 -16.46 1.48
CA LYS A 387 -0.33 -16.54 1.39
C LYS A 387 -0.95 -17.09 2.66
N ILE A 388 -0.37 -18.15 3.26
CA ILE A 388 -0.78 -18.68 4.56
C ILE A 388 -0.74 -17.57 5.63
N VAL A 389 0.40 -16.88 5.75
CA VAL A 389 0.57 -15.81 6.74
C VAL A 389 -0.40 -14.66 6.50
N LYS A 390 -0.59 -14.26 5.23
CA LYS A 390 -1.56 -13.22 4.87
C LYS A 390 -2.97 -13.60 5.32
N TRP A 391 -3.39 -14.84 5.07
CA TRP A 391 -4.73 -15.29 5.42
C TRP A 391 -4.95 -15.36 6.93
N MET A 392 -3.97 -15.83 7.67
CA MET A 392 -4.01 -15.82 9.14
C MET A 392 -4.08 -14.40 9.71
N ALA A 393 -3.39 -13.44 9.08
CA ALA A 393 -3.38 -12.06 9.54
C ALA A 393 -4.67 -11.29 9.22
N SER A 394 -5.31 -11.62 8.11
CA SER A 394 -6.39 -10.82 7.53
C SER A 394 -7.80 -11.35 7.85
N ASN A 395 -7.96 -12.62 8.24
CA ASN A 395 -9.26 -13.21 8.56
C ASN A 395 -9.43 -13.41 10.06
N ALA A 396 -10.08 -12.43 10.70
CA ALA A 396 -10.50 -12.56 12.10
C ALA A 396 -11.47 -13.74 12.31
N ASP A 397 -12.22 -14.13 11.29
CA ASP A 397 -13.24 -15.19 11.37
C ASP A 397 -12.68 -16.62 11.17
N MET A 398 -11.38 -16.78 10.89
CA MET A 398 -10.76 -18.09 10.76
C MET A 398 -10.74 -18.79 12.12
N SER A 399 -11.27 -20.02 12.20
CA SER A 399 -11.28 -20.79 13.45
C SER A 399 -9.86 -21.09 13.94
N VAL A 400 -9.70 -21.20 15.27
CA VAL A 400 -8.42 -21.55 15.89
C VAL A 400 -7.90 -22.89 15.38
N ASP A 401 -8.78 -23.88 15.17
CA ASP A 401 -8.41 -25.18 14.62
C ASP A 401 -7.85 -25.07 13.20
N ALA A 402 -8.47 -24.25 12.33
CA ALA A 402 -7.98 -24.03 10.97
C ALA A 402 -6.62 -23.31 10.97
N GLN A 403 -6.43 -22.34 11.85
CA GLN A 403 -5.14 -21.67 12.04
C GLN A 403 -4.06 -22.67 12.49
N ASN A 404 -4.38 -23.53 13.46
CA ASN A 404 -3.46 -24.54 13.98
C ASN A 404 -3.11 -25.59 12.91
N GLN A 405 -4.08 -26.02 12.11
CA GLN A 405 -3.83 -26.92 10.97
C GLN A 405 -2.93 -26.29 9.92
N LEU A 406 -3.15 -25.02 9.58
CA LEU A 406 -2.30 -24.28 8.64
C LEU A 406 -0.88 -24.15 9.16
N LEU A 407 -0.72 -23.79 10.43
CA LEU A 407 0.58 -23.67 11.07
C LEU A 407 1.31 -25.02 11.12
N ALA A 408 0.60 -26.10 11.47
CA ALA A 408 1.17 -27.44 11.48
C ALA A 408 1.67 -27.86 10.09
N ALA A 409 0.85 -27.67 9.04
CA ALA A 409 1.25 -27.99 7.67
C ALA A 409 2.39 -27.10 7.17
N ALA A 410 2.36 -25.81 7.52
CA ALA A 410 3.40 -24.86 7.13
C ALA A 410 4.76 -25.20 7.77
N THR A 411 4.77 -25.68 9.01
CA THR A 411 5.97 -26.18 9.69
C THR A 411 6.42 -27.54 9.14
N GLU A 412 5.51 -28.50 9.00
CA GLU A 412 5.83 -29.86 8.51
C GLU A 412 6.49 -29.83 7.13
N HIS A 413 6.06 -28.92 6.27
CA HIS A 413 6.55 -28.80 4.89
C HIS A 413 7.54 -27.65 4.66
N ASP A 414 8.03 -27.00 5.72
CA ASP A 414 9.01 -25.91 5.65
C ASP A 414 8.59 -24.80 4.65
N LEU A 415 7.33 -24.35 4.76
CA LEU A 415 6.74 -23.33 3.89
C LEU A 415 7.05 -21.91 4.34
N LEU A 416 7.51 -21.73 5.59
CA LEU A 416 7.71 -20.43 6.20
C LEU A 416 9.20 -20.16 6.36
N ASP A 417 9.72 -19.27 5.53
CA ASP A 417 11.06 -18.72 5.70
C ASP A 417 11.13 -17.75 6.89
N SER A 418 12.33 -17.25 7.20
CA SER A 418 12.53 -16.26 8.28
C SER A 418 11.63 -15.03 8.11
N PHE A 419 11.30 -14.63 6.88
CA PHE A 419 10.41 -13.51 6.63
C PHE A 419 8.94 -13.85 6.93
N GLY A 420 8.45 -15.00 6.49
CA GLY A 420 7.11 -15.50 6.82
C GLY A 420 6.90 -15.64 8.32
N MET A 421 7.88 -16.23 9.02
CA MET A 421 7.90 -16.32 10.48
C MET A 421 7.98 -14.94 11.15
N GLY A 422 8.81 -14.03 10.63
CA GLY A 422 8.88 -12.65 11.11
C GLY A 422 7.55 -11.92 10.97
N ARG A 423 6.81 -12.15 9.88
CA ARG A 423 5.47 -11.60 9.68
C ARG A 423 4.44 -12.20 10.63
N LEU A 424 4.49 -13.51 10.89
CA LEU A 424 3.65 -14.14 11.91
C LEU A 424 3.91 -13.55 13.29
N MET A 425 5.19 -13.39 13.66
CA MET A 425 5.60 -12.78 14.93
C MET A 425 5.10 -11.34 15.03
N TRP A 426 5.33 -10.53 14.00
CA TRP A 426 4.86 -9.14 13.96
C TRP A 426 3.34 -9.05 14.19
N ASN A 427 2.56 -9.87 13.47
CA ASN A 427 1.11 -9.90 13.62
C ASN A 427 0.67 -10.39 15.00
N ALA A 428 1.37 -11.38 15.57
CA ALA A 428 1.10 -11.86 16.93
C ALA A 428 1.37 -10.77 17.98
N CYS A 429 2.46 -10.02 17.86
CA CYS A 429 2.74 -8.87 18.72
C CYS A 429 1.72 -7.73 18.54
N LEU A 430 1.29 -7.47 17.30
CA LEU A 430 0.23 -6.49 17.02
C LEU A 430 -1.08 -6.88 17.71
N ALA A 431 -1.47 -8.15 17.63
CA ALA A 431 -2.67 -8.69 18.27
C ALA A 431 -2.52 -8.92 19.78
N SER A 432 -1.30 -8.83 20.33
CA SER A 432 -0.98 -9.25 21.71
C SER A 432 -1.32 -10.73 21.98
N ASP A 433 -1.19 -11.57 20.96
CA ASP A 433 -1.44 -13.01 21.00
C ASP A 433 -0.17 -13.73 21.51
N THR A 434 -0.14 -14.01 22.81
CA THR A 434 1.03 -14.61 23.49
C THR A 434 1.25 -16.07 23.10
N ASP A 435 0.19 -16.81 22.81
CA ASP A 435 0.28 -18.23 22.46
C ASP A 435 0.93 -18.38 21.09
N ARG A 436 0.55 -17.53 20.12
CA ARG A 436 1.20 -17.51 18.81
C ARG A 436 2.64 -16.99 18.87
N GLN A 437 2.93 -15.99 19.71
CA GLN A 437 4.32 -15.56 19.95
C GLN A 437 5.17 -16.72 20.48
N ALA A 438 4.68 -17.43 21.50
CA ALA A 438 5.37 -18.59 22.06
C ALA A 438 5.56 -19.70 21.01
N TRP A 439 4.53 -19.98 20.20
CA TRP A 439 4.63 -20.97 19.12
C TRP A 439 5.71 -20.60 18.11
N VAL A 440 5.73 -19.35 17.60
CA VAL A 440 6.75 -18.90 16.63
C VAL A 440 8.14 -18.99 17.25
N MET A 441 8.30 -18.59 18.51
CA MET A 441 9.57 -18.72 19.23
C MET A 441 10.02 -20.17 19.31
N ILE A 442 9.15 -21.11 19.69
CA ILE A 442 9.46 -22.55 19.81
C ILE A 442 9.92 -23.12 18.48
N GLN A 443 9.23 -22.82 17.38
CA GLN A 443 9.59 -23.33 16.06
C GLN A 443 10.96 -22.84 15.57
N HIS A 444 11.41 -21.67 16.03
CA HIS A 444 12.68 -21.06 15.62
C HIS A 444 13.83 -21.27 16.62
N GLN A 445 13.67 -22.13 17.64
CA GLN A 445 14.70 -22.45 18.64
C GLN A 445 15.95 -23.16 18.08
N ALA A 446 16.02 -23.41 16.77
CA ALA A 446 17.12 -24.15 16.15
C ALA A 446 18.46 -23.39 16.15
N SER A 447 18.49 -22.04 16.03
CA SER A 447 19.73 -21.26 16.13
C SER A 447 19.49 -19.77 16.46
N LYS A 448 20.48 -19.13 17.10
CA LYS A 448 20.46 -17.67 17.38
C LYS A 448 20.43 -16.83 16.10
N GLU A 449 21.06 -17.30 15.04
CA GLU A 449 21.13 -16.63 13.74
C GLU A 449 19.75 -16.65 13.04
N SER A 450 19.05 -17.78 13.10
CA SER A 450 17.69 -17.89 12.58
C SER A 450 16.74 -16.92 13.30
N LEU A 451 16.80 -16.89 14.64
CA LEU A 451 16.01 -15.93 15.44
C LEU A 451 16.33 -14.48 15.10
N HIS A 452 17.61 -14.17 14.93
CA HIS A 452 18.07 -12.85 14.52
C HIS A 452 17.41 -12.43 13.20
N ASP A 453 17.44 -13.29 12.18
CA ASP A 453 16.87 -12.98 10.87
C ASP A 453 15.33 -12.87 10.88
N MET A 454 14.65 -13.72 11.66
CA MET A 454 13.21 -13.64 11.84
C MET A 454 12.78 -12.32 12.50
N ILE A 455 13.44 -11.91 13.58
CA ILE A 455 13.10 -10.66 14.27
C ILE A 455 13.47 -9.45 13.40
N ARG A 456 14.58 -9.52 12.68
CA ARG A 456 14.93 -8.53 11.66
C ARG A 456 13.81 -8.39 10.62
N ALA A 457 13.33 -9.49 10.07
CA ALA A 457 12.25 -9.47 9.09
C ALA A 457 10.93 -8.92 9.67
N ALA A 458 10.61 -9.25 10.93
CA ALA A 458 9.47 -8.67 11.63
C ALA A 458 9.56 -7.14 11.71
N LEU A 459 10.72 -6.60 12.09
CA LEU A 459 10.95 -5.17 12.19
C LEU A 459 10.85 -4.45 10.83
N LEU A 460 11.22 -5.11 9.74
CA LEU A 460 11.10 -4.54 8.38
C LEU A 460 9.66 -4.36 7.92
N LEU A 461 8.68 -4.96 8.60
CA LEU A 461 7.25 -4.80 8.29
C LEU A 461 6.65 -3.52 8.85
N TYR A 462 7.40 -2.76 9.66
CA TYR A 462 6.95 -1.48 10.18
C TYR A 462 6.62 -0.50 9.05
N THR A 463 5.39 0.01 9.05
CA THR A 463 4.96 1.11 8.20
C THR A 463 4.90 2.41 9.00
N PRO A 464 5.37 3.55 8.44
CA PRO A 464 5.35 4.85 9.14
C PRO A 464 3.95 5.33 9.56
N ASP A 465 2.89 4.78 8.96
CA ASP A 465 1.50 5.15 9.24
C ASP A 465 0.94 4.45 10.49
N ALA A 466 1.68 3.52 11.11
CA ALA A 466 1.28 2.88 12.35
C ALA A 466 1.29 3.87 13.52
N VAL A 467 0.28 3.81 14.39
CA VAL A 467 0.24 4.64 15.60
C VAL A 467 1.47 4.38 16.46
N ASP A 468 2.22 5.44 16.82
CA ASP A 468 3.49 5.37 17.56
C ASP A 468 3.44 4.45 18.79
N SER A 469 2.32 4.43 19.51
CA SER A 469 2.14 3.58 20.69
C SER A 469 2.12 2.08 20.37
N THR A 470 1.49 1.69 19.27
CA THR A 470 1.44 0.30 18.80
C THR A 470 2.82 -0.14 18.33
N ALA A 471 3.49 0.69 17.54
CA ALA A 471 4.84 0.43 17.05
C ALA A 471 5.85 0.26 18.19
N ARG A 472 5.78 1.13 19.21
CA ARG A 472 6.59 1.03 20.43
C ARG A 472 6.38 -0.30 21.15
N ARG A 473 5.12 -0.72 21.35
CA ARG A 473 4.80 -1.99 22.02
C ARG A 473 5.35 -3.19 21.26
N VAL A 474 5.14 -3.25 19.95
CA VAL A 474 5.63 -4.35 19.11
C VAL A 474 7.15 -4.40 19.10
N ALA A 475 7.81 -3.27 18.85
CA ALA A 475 9.27 -3.16 18.86
C ALA A 475 9.88 -3.57 20.21
N THR A 476 9.26 -3.16 21.32
CA THR A 476 9.67 -3.58 22.67
C THR A 476 9.58 -5.09 22.85
N THR A 477 8.45 -5.68 22.44
CA THR A 477 8.21 -7.13 22.58
C THR A 477 9.23 -7.93 21.76
N LEU A 478 9.46 -7.53 20.50
CA LEU A 478 10.43 -8.16 19.62
C LEU A 478 11.86 -8.09 20.18
N LEU A 479 12.30 -6.93 20.67
CA LEU A 479 13.62 -6.78 21.28
C LEU A 479 13.76 -7.55 22.60
N ASN A 480 12.70 -7.67 23.40
CA ASN A 480 12.75 -8.51 24.60
C ASN A 480 12.94 -9.98 24.22
N HIS A 481 12.34 -10.47 23.12
CA HIS A 481 12.64 -11.83 22.63
C HIS A 481 14.10 -11.99 22.17
N VAL A 482 14.73 -10.96 21.59
CA VAL A 482 16.19 -10.96 21.30
C VAL A 482 16.99 -11.13 22.60
N ILE A 483 16.63 -10.39 23.64
CA ILE A 483 17.29 -10.43 24.96
C ILE A 483 17.11 -11.81 25.61
N ASP A 484 15.89 -12.34 25.60
CA ASP A 484 15.55 -13.64 26.22
C ASP A 484 16.30 -14.79 25.56
N ALA A 485 16.60 -14.69 24.26
CA ALA A 485 17.43 -15.66 23.53
C ALA A 485 18.94 -15.50 23.79
N GLY A 486 19.35 -14.55 24.64
CA GLY A 486 20.74 -14.25 24.94
C GLY A 486 21.51 -13.68 23.76
N ILE A 487 20.82 -12.91 22.89
CA ILE A 487 21.43 -12.07 21.86
C ILE A 487 21.58 -10.67 22.44
N CYS A 488 22.76 -10.06 22.27
CA CYS A 488 22.98 -8.69 22.75
C CYS A 488 22.07 -7.73 21.96
N PRO A 489 21.14 -7.01 22.60
CA PRO A 489 20.20 -6.14 21.90
C PRO A 489 20.92 -4.98 21.21
N THR A 490 22.04 -4.50 21.76
CA THR A 490 22.88 -3.47 21.13
C THR A 490 23.48 -3.98 19.82
N GLU A 491 24.10 -5.16 19.82
CA GLU A 491 24.69 -5.74 18.60
C GLU A 491 23.63 -6.04 17.54
N PHE A 492 22.47 -6.54 17.96
CA PHE A 492 21.33 -6.73 17.07
C PHE A 492 20.90 -5.42 16.40
N VAL A 493 20.66 -4.36 17.19
CA VAL A 493 20.24 -3.06 16.66
C VAL A 493 21.32 -2.45 15.77
N ILE A 494 22.61 -2.59 16.12
CA ILE A 494 23.72 -2.22 15.23
C ILE A 494 23.55 -2.95 13.91
N ASP A 495 23.38 -4.27 13.91
CA ASP A 495 23.33 -5.05 12.68
C ASP A 495 22.22 -4.59 11.74
N VAL A 496 20.99 -4.52 12.26
CA VAL A 496 19.79 -4.25 11.46
C VAL A 496 19.58 -2.77 11.11
N SER A 497 20.25 -1.84 11.82
CA SER A 497 20.05 -0.39 11.69
C SER A 497 20.12 0.15 10.26
N GLY A 498 20.95 -0.45 9.40
CA GLY A 498 21.11 -0.04 8.00
C GLY A 498 19.83 -0.23 7.18
N SER A 499 19.00 -1.20 7.54
CA SER A 499 17.77 -1.57 6.82
C SER A 499 16.48 -1.01 7.43
N LEU A 500 16.51 -0.46 8.65
CA LEU A 500 15.32 0.06 9.32
C LEU A 500 14.97 1.49 8.89
N SER A 501 13.68 1.83 8.94
CA SER A 501 13.24 3.22 8.80
C SER A 501 13.77 4.06 9.97
N THR A 502 13.99 5.37 9.73
CA THR A 502 14.44 6.29 10.77
C THR A 502 13.46 6.34 11.95
N ALA A 503 12.15 6.34 11.69
CA ALA A 503 11.13 6.35 12.73
C ALA A 503 11.23 5.10 13.64
N LEU A 504 11.34 3.91 13.05
CA LEU A 504 11.48 2.68 13.83
C LEU A 504 12.80 2.65 14.60
N LEU A 505 13.91 3.09 14.00
CA LEU A 505 15.19 3.16 14.69
C LEU A 505 15.12 4.10 15.90
N ALA A 506 14.40 5.22 15.79
CA ALA A 506 14.15 6.12 16.91
C ALA A 506 13.37 5.41 18.03
N ILE A 507 12.33 4.65 17.66
CA ILE A 507 11.55 3.89 18.62
C ILE A 507 12.43 2.88 19.37
N LEU A 508 13.26 2.12 18.65
CA LEU A 508 14.15 1.12 19.24
C LEU A 508 15.18 1.77 20.20
N LEU A 509 15.75 2.92 19.82
CA LEU A 509 16.81 3.59 20.59
C LEU A 509 16.30 4.35 21.82
N PHE A 510 15.09 4.92 21.77
CA PHE A 510 14.63 5.89 22.77
C PHE A 510 13.36 5.51 23.51
N ASP A 511 12.47 4.77 22.85
CA ASP A 511 11.11 4.58 23.32
C ASP A 511 10.81 3.14 23.75
N ALA A 512 11.61 2.17 23.29
CA ALA A 512 11.43 0.76 23.63
C ALA A 512 11.71 0.53 25.12
N GLN A 513 10.76 -0.12 25.81
CA GLN A 513 10.86 -0.41 27.24
C GLN A 513 11.52 -1.76 27.48
N LEU A 514 12.84 -1.79 27.30
CA LEU A 514 13.63 -3.04 27.36
C LEU A 514 13.98 -3.42 28.79
N HIS A 515 14.06 -4.73 29.05
CA HIS A 515 14.57 -5.26 30.32
C HIS A 515 16.06 -4.98 30.51
N THR A 516 16.82 -4.93 29.41
CA THR A 516 18.24 -4.56 29.38
C THR A 516 18.39 -3.29 28.55
N PRO A 517 18.94 -2.19 29.09
CA PRO A 517 19.11 -0.96 28.33
C PRO A 517 20.10 -1.17 27.18
N LEU A 518 19.85 -0.49 26.05
CA LEU A 518 20.79 -0.45 24.93
C LEU A 518 22.04 0.33 25.34
N ASP A 519 23.20 -0.20 24.96
CA ASP A 519 24.45 0.53 25.02
C ASP A 519 24.52 1.50 23.83
N LEU A 520 23.88 2.65 24.01
CA LEU A 520 23.79 3.71 23.00
C LEU A 520 25.17 4.24 22.58
N ALA A 521 26.17 4.13 23.47
CA ALA A 521 27.53 4.58 23.21
C ALA A 521 28.21 3.62 22.23
N ARG A 522 28.14 2.31 22.50
CA ARG A 522 28.62 1.28 21.58
C ARG A 522 27.88 1.29 20.24
N PHE A 523 26.55 1.47 20.25
CA PHE A 523 25.77 1.65 19.02
C PHE A 523 26.30 2.82 18.19
N ALA A 524 26.55 3.96 18.83
CA ALA A 524 27.05 5.14 18.16
C ALA A 524 28.42 4.91 17.50
N VAL A 525 29.36 4.30 18.22
CA VAL A 525 30.70 3.98 17.69
C VAL A 525 30.59 3.04 16.49
N ALA A 526 29.81 1.96 16.62
CA ALA A 526 29.64 1.00 15.53
C ALA A 526 28.96 1.61 14.30
N TRP A 527 27.97 2.48 14.49
CA TRP A 527 27.31 3.18 13.39
C TRP A 527 28.26 4.16 12.69
N LEU A 528 29.04 4.94 13.44
CA LEU A 528 30.06 5.85 12.87
C LEU A 528 31.09 5.08 12.05
N ASN A 529 31.53 3.92 12.54
CA ASN A 529 32.51 3.07 11.86
C ASN A 529 31.97 2.42 10.57
N ARG A 530 30.64 2.34 10.37
CA ARG A 530 30.05 1.87 9.11
C ARG A 530 30.15 2.87 7.97
N PHE A 531 30.50 4.13 8.25
CA PHE A 531 30.71 5.18 7.25
C PHE A 531 32.16 5.72 7.31
N PRO A 532 33.17 4.88 7.01
CA PRO A 532 34.58 5.26 7.14
C PRO A 532 34.99 6.36 6.16
N ASP A 533 34.37 6.40 4.97
CA ASP A 533 34.62 7.44 3.97
C ASP A 533 33.61 8.58 4.10
N GLN A 534 34.11 9.72 4.60
CA GLN A 534 33.32 10.94 4.89
C GLN A 534 32.63 11.56 3.66
N VAL A 535 32.98 11.09 2.44
CA VAL A 535 32.39 11.53 1.17
C VAL A 535 30.96 10.97 0.98
N ASP A 536 30.65 9.78 1.52
CA ASP A 536 29.31 9.19 1.40
C ASP A 536 28.26 9.85 2.31
N LEU A 537 28.70 10.48 3.41
CA LEU A 537 27.84 11.34 4.25
C LEU A 537 27.50 12.67 3.56
N HIS A 538 28.31 13.08 2.57
CA HIS A 538 28.13 14.31 1.79
C HIS A 538 27.11 14.14 0.65
N GLU A 539 27.09 12.97 0.01
CA GLU A 539 26.11 12.61 -1.03
C GLU A 539 24.87 11.87 -0.49
N ALA A 540 24.82 11.67 0.83
CA ALA A 540 23.78 10.91 1.50
C ALA A 540 22.39 11.55 1.31
N ASN A 541 21.48 10.82 0.66
CA ASN A 541 20.06 11.15 0.58
C ASN A 541 19.48 11.52 1.96
N ARG A 542 18.38 12.31 1.97
CA ARG A 542 17.60 12.73 3.16
C ARG A 542 17.49 11.71 4.31
N PRO A 543 17.32 10.38 4.07
CA PRO A 543 17.24 9.38 5.15
C PRO A 543 18.53 9.24 5.99
N ASN A 544 19.71 9.39 5.40
CA ASN A 544 20.98 9.23 6.11
C ASN A 544 21.26 10.42 7.05
N MET A 545 20.88 11.63 6.65
CA MET A 545 20.93 12.80 7.53
C MET A 545 19.99 12.65 8.73
N GLU A 546 18.82 12.06 8.53
CA GLU A 546 17.87 11.87 9.63
C GLU A 546 18.34 10.78 10.62
N ARG A 547 19.05 9.76 10.13
CA ARG A 547 19.76 8.78 10.97
C ARG A 547 20.89 9.45 11.77
N ALA A 548 21.68 10.34 11.15
CA ALA A 548 22.69 11.12 11.86
C ALA A 548 22.08 12.02 12.96
N ARG A 549 20.88 12.59 12.72
CA ARG A 549 20.12 13.33 13.74
C ARG A 549 19.75 12.44 14.94
N LEU A 550 19.27 11.22 14.71
CA LEU A 550 18.96 10.28 15.78
C LEU A 550 20.21 9.88 16.56
N LEU A 551 21.32 9.68 15.86
CA LEU A 551 22.60 9.38 16.49
C LEU A 551 23.05 10.51 17.42
N GLY A 552 22.99 11.76 16.95
CA GLY A 552 23.29 12.94 17.76
C GLY A 552 22.41 13.04 19.01
N LYS A 553 21.12 12.71 18.88
CA LYS A 553 20.20 12.60 20.03
C LYS A 553 20.58 11.46 20.99
N ALA A 554 21.01 10.30 20.48
CA ALA A 554 21.40 9.15 21.29
C ALA A 554 22.61 9.47 22.15
N LEU A 555 23.64 10.02 21.52
CA LEU A 555 24.87 10.45 22.19
C LEU A 555 24.63 11.57 23.19
N PHE A 556 23.77 12.54 22.84
CA PHE A 556 23.35 13.56 23.79
C PHE A 556 22.66 12.94 25.02
N HIS A 557 21.75 11.98 24.82
CA HIS A 557 21.02 11.37 25.93
C HIS A 557 21.96 10.63 26.89
N VAL A 558 22.98 9.95 26.36
CA VAL A 558 24.05 9.32 27.14
C VAL A 558 24.83 10.35 27.96
N ILE A 559 25.33 11.41 27.31
CA ILE A 559 26.12 12.47 27.95
C ILE A 559 25.30 13.19 29.03
N TYR A 560 24.04 13.51 28.73
CA TYR A 560 23.14 14.18 29.66
C TYR A 560 22.85 13.33 30.90
N ARG A 561 22.54 12.03 30.76
CA ARG A 561 22.30 11.15 31.91
C ARG A 561 23.55 11.02 32.79
N GLN A 562 24.73 10.92 32.19
CA GLN A 562 25.98 10.83 32.95
C GLN A 562 26.31 12.12 33.70
N HIS A 563 26.19 13.29 33.07
CA HIS A 563 26.60 14.55 33.68
C HIS A 563 25.53 15.19 34.57
N VAL A 564 24.26 15.06 34.23
CA VAL A 564 23.17 15.76 34.94
C VAL A 564 22.46 14.84 35.93
N ALA A 565 22.16 13.60 35.56
CA ALA A 565 21.45 12.67 36.45
C ALA A 565 22.38 11.95 37.45
N ARG A 566 23.71 12.05 37.27
CA ARG A 566 24.73 11.33 38.06
C ARG A 566 24.47 9.82 38.15
N GLU A 567 23.78 9.25 37.15
CA GLU A 567 23.64 7.81 37.05
C GLU A 567 24.99 7.22 36.65
N PRO A 568 25.52 6.22 37.39
CA PRO A 568 26.79 5.59 37.06
C PRO A 568 26.58 4.63 35.86
N TYR A 569 26.31 5.18 34.68
CA TYR A 569 26.50 4.45 33.44
C TYR A 569 28.00 4.41 33.18
N VAL A 570 28.56 3.25 33.45
CA VAL A 570 29.96 2.94 33.35
C VAL A 570 30.35 2.93 31.86
N LEU A 571 30.86 4.06 31.35
CA LEU A 571 31.78 4.05 30.20
C LEU A 571 33.13 3.49 30.69
N THR A 572 33.19 2.19 30.99
CA THR A 572 34.47 1.49 31.20
C THR A 572 35.16 1.17 29.90
N ASP A 573 34.52 1.43 28.76
CA ASP A 573 35.13 1.26 27.46
C ASP A 573 35.94 2.51 27.10
N PRO A 574 37.29 2.46 27.14
CA PRO A 574 38.14 3.60 26.79
C PRO A 574 38.06 3.96 25.30
N SER A 575 37.33 3.20 24.48
CA SER A 575 37.09 3.51 23.05
C SER A 575 36.09 4.65 22.81
N LEU A 576 35.23 4.99 23.77
CA LEU A 576 34.50 6.26 23.75
C LEU A 576 35.32 7.35 24.39
N SER A 577 36.33 7.80 23.65
CA SER A 577 37.07 8.99 23.97
C SER A 577 36.14 10.21 24.05
N VAL A 578 36.55 11.23 24.80
CA VAL A 578 35.93 12.58 24.79
C VAL A 578 35.75 13.09 23.34
N GLN A 579 36.61 12.64 22.43
CA GLN A 579 36.56 12.85 20.99
C GLN A 579 35.32 12.25 20.31
N SER A 580 34.90 11.03 20.63
CA SER A 580 33.69 10.40 20.08
C SER A 580 32.43 11.15 20.52
N ALA A 581 32.40 11.62 21.76
CA ALA A 581 31.35 12.50 22.29
C ALA A 581 31.36 13.90 21.63
N LEU A 582 32.54 14.49 21.42
CA LEU A 582 32.69 15.75 20.70
C LEU A 582 32.31 15.63 19.22
N CYS A 583 32.60 14.50 18.58
CA CYS A 583 32.24 14.21 17.20
C CYS A 583 30.72 14.07 17.03
N ALA A 584 30.06 13.43 17.99
CA ALA A 584 28.60 13.34 18.06
C ALA A 584 27.93 14.71 18.21
N VAL A 585 28.45 15.50 19.14
CA VAL A 585 28.00 16.88 19.41
C VAL A 585 28.27 17.76 18.18
N ALA A 586 29.41 17.60 17.53
CA ALA A 586 29.80 18.29 16.31
C ALA A 586 28.88 17.94 15.12
N VAL A 587 28.51 16.67 14.93
CA VAL A 587 27.55 16.23 13.90
C VAL A 587 26.14 16.77 14.19
N TYR A 588 25.71 16.74 15.46
CA TYR A 588 24.43 17.30 15.89
C TYR A 588 24.37 18.83 15.71
N LEU A 589 25.45 19.54 16.07
CA LEU A 589 25.60 20.98 15.89
C LEU A 589 25.66 21.38 14.41
N SER A 590 26.38 20.61 13.59
CA SER A 590 26.44 20.82 12.14
C SER A 590 25.05 20.75 11.51
N TYR A 591 24.21 19.81 11.94
CA TYR A 591 22.82 19.71 11.48
C TYR A 591 21.93 20.86 11.96
N LEU A 592 22.03 21.26 13.23
CA LEU A 592 21.28 22.43 13.76
C LEU A 592 21.61 23.72 13.02
N ILE A 593 22.85 23.85 12.51
CA ILE A 593 23.31 24.99 11.72
C ILE A 593 22.79 24.94 10.27
N LEU A 594 22.67 23.75 9.67
CA LEU A 594 22.24 23.59 8.27
C LEU A 594 20.73 23.68 8.06
N HIS A 595 19.92 23.36 9.07
CA HIS A 595 18.46 23.34 8.96
C HIS A 595 17.77 24.05 10.13
N PRO A 596 17.82 25.39 10.19
CA PRO A 596 16.92 26.14 11.08
C PRO A 596 15.46 25.84 10.72
N ARG A 597 14.63 25.59 11.72
CA ARG A 597 13.18 25.44 11.51
C ARG A 597 12.62 26.77 10.99
N HIS A 598 12.23 26.77 9.72
CA HIS A 598 11.43 27.79 9.01
C HIS A 598 12.05 29.20 8.83
N GLU A 599 12.04 29.65 7.57
CA GLU A 599 12.06 31.06 7.09
C GLU A 599 13.34 31.93 7.20
N CYS A 600 14.52 31.45 6.80
CA CYS A 600 15.63 32.35 6.44
C CYS A 600 16.21 32.04 5.05
N GLN A 601 15.96 32.92 4.07
CA GLN A 601 16.27 32.80 2.63
C GLN A 601 17.74 33.13 2.23
N HIS A 602 18.73 33.00 3.11
CA HIS A 602 20.13 33.30 2.75
C HIS A 602 21.01 32.06 2.90
N LEU A 603 21.13 31.27 1.82
CA LEU A 603 21.58 29.88 1.90
C LEU A 603 22.66 29.45 0.88
N GLU A 604 23.59 30.33 0.49
CA GLU A 604 24.71 29.93 -0.39
C GLU A 604 26.07 29.81 0.33
N ALA A 605 26.21 30.29 1.58
CA ALA A 605 27.50 30.29 2.29
C ALA A 605 27.72 29.14 3.29
N GLN A 606 26.75 28.23 3.47
CA GLN A 606 26.74 27.27 4.60
C GLN A 606 27.11 25.82 4.24
N THR A 607 27.27 25.50 2.95
CA THR A 607 27.73 24.19 2.48
C THR A 607 29.20 23.89 2.78
N SER A 608 30.01 24.89 3.17
CA SER A 608 31.43 24.69 3.49
C SER A 608 31.73 24.38 4.96
N ILE A 609 30.77 24.40 5.88
CA ILE A 609 31.03 24.28 7.33
C ILE A 609 31.17 22.80 7.78
N VAL A 610 30.45 21.89 7.14
CA VAL A 610 30.43 20.45 7.49
C VAL A 610 31.76 19.72 7.25
N PRO A 611 32.47 19.93 6.12
CA PRO A 611 33.78 19.28 5.89
C PRO A 611 34.82 19.63 6.96
N ASN A 612 34.72 20.83 7.51
CA ASN A 612 35.69 21.40 8.43
C ASN A 612 35.53 20.87 9.85
N ILE A 613 34.30 20.69 10.30
CA ILE A 613 34.01 20.09 11.60
C ILE A 613 34.41 18.60 11.63
N MET A 614 34.23 17.86 10.54
CA MET A 614 34.63 16.46 10.42
C MET A 614 36.16 16.27 10.28
N THR A 615 36.88 17.22 9.68
CA THR A 615 38.35 17.17 9.58
C THR A 615 39.05 17.44 10.92
N ILE A 616 38.44 18.22 11.82
CA ILE A 616 38.91 18.42 13.20
C ILE A 616 38.85 17.12 13.99
N VAL A 617 37.77 16.36 13.83
CA VAL A 617 37.61 15.03 14.44
C VAL A 617 38.71 14.11 13.96
N SER A 618 38.97 14.04 12.65
CA SER A 618 40.05 13.22 12.07
C SER A 618 41.45 13.63 12.54
N SER A 619 41.72 14.93 12.70
CA SER A 619 43.03 15.42 13.14
C SER A 619 43.28 15.15 14.64
N ALA A 620 42.23 15.20 15.44
CA ALA A 620 42.30 14.89 16.86
C ALA A 620 42.55 13.37 17.09
N LEU A 621 42.00 12.51 16.23
CA LEU A 621 42.20 11.05 16.26
C LEU A 621 43.64 10.60 15.94
N ALA A 622 44.45 11.42 15.27
CA ALA A 622 45.81 11.06 14.83
C ALA A 622 46.92 11.31 15.87
N GLY A 623 46.64 11.99 16.99
CA GLY A 623 47.64 12.43 17.95
C GLY A 623 47.71 11.62 19.24
N GLN A 624 48.38 10.45 19.24
CA GLN A 624 48.89 9.80 20.47
C GLN A 624 50.31 9.18 20.26
N GLU A 625 51.34 10.01 20.45
CA GLU A 625 52.75 9.88 20.96
C GLU A 625 53.70 8.65 20.73
N PRO A 626 55.06 8.79 20.87
CA PRO A 626 55.87 9.92 21.41
C PRO A 626 56.90 10.52 20.38
N PRO A 627 57.76 11.51 20.74
CA PRO A 627 58.16 12.60 19.85
C PRO A 627 59.35 12.26 18.93
N VAL A 628 59.24 12.63 17.66
CA VAL A 628 60.37 12.76 16.72
C VAL A 628 60.16 14.06 15.93
N PRO A 629 61.21 14.88 15.72
CA PRO A 629 61.05 16.26 15.27
C PRO A 629 60.58 16.34 13.81
N GLN A 630 59.63 17.24 13.58
CA GLN A 630 59.16 17.70 12.26
C GLN A 630 60.33 18.17 11.36
N PRO A 631 60.25 18.04 10.01
CA PRO A 631 59.24 18.77 9.22
C PRO A 631 58.70 18.06 7.97
N ASN A 632 57.56 18.58 7.49
CA ASN A 632 56.83 18.28 6.25
C ASN A 632 55.64 17.31 6.37
N SER A 633 54.61 17.69 7.11
CA SER A 633 53.23 17.33 6.72
C SER A 633 52.47 18.60 6.40
N VAL A 634 52.15 18.77 5.12
CA VAL A 634 51.37 19.88 4.59
C VAL A 634 49.96 19.81 5.18
N PHE A 635 49.74 20.50 6.30
CA PHE A 635 48.40 20.95 6.68
C PHE A 635 47.91 21.87 5.57
N ASN A 636 46.82 21.47 4.92
CA ASN A 636 46.21 22.26 3.86
C ASN A 636 45.74 23.59 4.45
N VAL A 637 46.46 24.68 4.13
CA VAL A 637 46.32 26.04 4.73
C VAL A 637 44.90 26.61 4.56
N ASN A 638 44.07 26.01 3.70
CA ASN A 638 42.70 26.41 3.42
C ASN A 638 41.64 25.85 4.40
N LEU A 639 42.00 24.95 5.34
CA LEU A 639 41.06 24.29 6.26
C LEU A 639 40.84 25.05 7.58
N VAL A 640 41.88 25.71 8.10
CA VAL A 640 41.84 26.48 9.36
C VAL A 640 40.80 27.62 9.35
N PRO A 641 40.61 28.39 8.26
CA PRO A 641 39.63 29.48 8.24
C PRO A 641 38.17 29.02 8.34
N SER A 642 37.84 27.89 7.71
CA SER A 642 36.47 27.40 7.61
C SER A 642 36.02 26.66 8.89
N ILE A 643 36.97 26.02 9.59
CA ILE A 643 36.82 25.47 10.94
C ILE A 643 36.43 26.56 11.94
N SER A 644 37.18 27.67 11.94
CA SER A 644 36.90 28.82 12.79
C SER A 644 35.50 29.37 12.51
N THR A 645 35.10 29.43 11.24
CA THR A 645 33.78 29.95 10.82
C THR A 645 32.60 29.11 11.33
N GLY A 646 32.73 27.78 11.39
CA GLY A 646 31.67 26.90 11.91
C GLY A 646 31.44 27.03 13.42
N PHE A 647 32.52 26.98 14.21
CA PHE A 647 32.43 27.20 15.65
C PHE A 647 32.01 28.63 16.00
N GLN A 648 32.42 29.61 15.19
CA GLN A 648 31.91 30.97 15.27
C GLN A 648 30.39 31.03 15.14
N ALA A 649 29.82 30.39 14.12
CA ALA A 649 28.37 30.34 13.93
C ALA A 649 27.67 29.63 15.10
N ALA A 650 28.23 28.51 15.59
CA ALA A 650 27.70 27.77 16.73
C ALA A 650 27.69 28.62 18.01
N ILE A 651 28.80 29.27 18.36
CA ILE A 651 28.90 30.16 19.53
C ILE A 651 27.90 31.32 19.38
N ARG A 652 27.82 31.95 18.20
CA ARG A 652 26.88 33.05 17.95
C ARG A 652 25.43 32.61 18.17
N SER A 653 25.09 31.41 17.70
CA SER A 653 23.77 30.80 17.85
C SER A 653 23.48 30.47 19.33
N ILE A 654 24.36 29.70 19.98
CA ILE A 654 24.18 29.24 21.37
C ILE A 654 24.15 30.39 22.38
N THR A 655 24.84 31.50 22.08
CA THR A 655 24.85 32.68 22.96
C THR A 655 23.63 33.59 22.77
N THR A 656 22.72 33.31 21.84
CA THR A 656 21.49 34.09 21.60
C THR A 656 20.22 33.28 21.89
N ILE A 657 19.18 33.96 22.38
CA ILE A 657 17.90 33.34 22.74
C ILE A 657 17.11 32.85 21.50
N SER A 658 17.45 33.36 20.31
CA SER A 658 16.75 33.11 19.05
C SER A 658 16.82 31.68 18.51
N THR A 659 17.55 30.79 19.18
CA THR A 659 17.83 29.43 18.66
C THR A 659 16.80 28.38 19.01
N GLY A 660 15.87 28.70 19.93
CA GLY A 660 14.94 27.70 20.48
C GLY A 660 15.62 26.57 21.24
N LEU A 661 16.94 26.67 21.49
CA LEU A 661 17.68 25.78 22.38
C LEU A 661 17.28 26.09 23.82
N ASP A 662 17.10 25.04 24.61
CA ASP A 662 16.96 25.17 26.05
C ASP A 662 18.18 25.89 26.65
N GLN A 663 17.97 26.80 27.61
CA GLN A 663 19.05 27.63 28.14
C GLN A 663 20.13 26.81 28.86
N ALA A 664 19.79 25.68 29.48
CA ALA A 664 20.76 24.81 30.12
C ALA A 664 21.60 24.06 29.08
N MET A 665 20.98 23.63 27.97
CA MET A 665 21.68 23.06 26.82
C MET A 665 22.66 24.07 26.22
N ALA A 666 22.20 25.29 25.95
CA ALA A 666 23.01 26.33 25.36
C ALA A 666 24.23 26.64 26.25
N ARG A 667 24.00 26.78 27.55
CA ARG A 667 25.07 27.00 28.53
C ARG A 667 26.06 25.85 28.58
N PHE A 668 25.58 24.60 28.63
CA PHE A 668 26.45 23.41 28.65
C PHE A 668 27.38 23.39 27.43
N LEU A 669 26.83 23.57 26.23
CA LEU A 669 27.62 23.57 24.99
C LEU A 669 28.65 24.69 24.98
N PHE A 670 28.28 25.90 25.43
CA PHE A 670 29.22 26.99 25.56
C PHE A 670 30.32 26.69 26.59
N ASP A 671 29.97 26.13 27.76
CA ASP A 671 30.94 25.79 28.81
C ASP A 671 31.95 24.75 28.31
N GLN A 672 31.53 23.79 27.48
CA GLN A 672 32.45 22.85 26.83
C GLN A 672 33.41 23.58 25.88
N ILE A 673 32.91 24.44 24.99
CA ILE A 673 33.76 25.20 24.05
C ILE A 673 34.71 26.13 24.82
N HIS A 674 34.20 26.79 25.87
CA HIS A 674 34.96 27.67 26.73
C HIS A 674 36.02 26.94 27.55
N SER A 675 35.77 25.70 27.98
CA SER A 675 36.77 24.89 28.68
C SER A 675 37.93 24.48 27.78
N LEU A 676 37.67 24.33 26.47
CA LEU A 676 38.68 23.99 25.48
C LEU A 676 39.53 25.21 25.10
N ASP A 677 38.88 26.33 24.76
CA ASP A 677 39.54 27.58 24.43
C ASP A 677 38.72 28.78 24.91
N PRO A 678 39.05 29.30 26.12
CA PRO A 678 38.35 30.45 26.69
C PRO A 678 38.47 31.72 25.85
N ALA A 679 39.60 31.92 25.14
CA ALA A 679 39.83 33.12 24.35
C ALA A 679 38.95 33.09 23.10
N PHE A 680 38.97 31.96 22.39
CA PHE A 680 38.14 31.74 21.21
C PHE A 680 36.64 31.79 21.53
N ALA A 681 36.20 31.15 22.61
CA ALA A 681 34.79 31.17 23.02
C ALA A 681 34.29 32.60 23.28
N LYS A 682 35.12 33.41 23.96
CA LYS A 682 34.78 34.81 24.32
C LYS A 682 34.85 35.75 23.12
N GLU A 683 35.82 35.59 22.22
CA GLU A 683 35.99 36.43 21.03
C GLU A 683 34.77 36.37 20.09
N HIS A 684 34.10 35.22 20.06
CA HIS A 684 33.05 34.90 19.09
C HIS A 684 31.63 34.97 19.63
N VAL A 685 31.45 35.38 20.89
CA VAL A 685 30.13 35.72 21.44
C VAL A 685 29.43 36.75 20.54
N CYS A 686 28.20 36.46 20.15
CA CYS A 686 27.37 37.43 19.43
C CYS A 686 26.78 38.41 20.42
N TRP A 687 27.30 39.64 20.44
CA TRP A 687 26.71 40.73 21.21
C TRP A 687 25.56 41.36 20.42
N SER A 688 24.34 41.10 20.86
CA SER A 688 23.09 41.58 20.27
C SER A 688 22.07 41.86 21.37
N LYS A 689 20.86 42.28 20.99
CA LYS A 689 19.74 42.41 21.95
C LYS A 689 19.28 41.06 22.48
N ASP A 690 19.69 39.94 21.88
CA ASP A 690 19.26 38.58 22.23
C ASP A 690 20.32 37.77 22.98
N THR A 691 21.51 38.34 23.24
CA THR A 691 22.59 37.65 23.96
C THR A 691 22.14 37.20 25.34
N CYS A 692 22.20 35.90 25.64
CA CYS A 692 21.75 35.31 26.90
C CYS A 692 22.39 35.96 28.14
N VAL A 693 21.64 36.07 29.23
CA VAL A 693 22.09 36.75 30.47
C VAL A 693 23.32 36.07 31.07
N TRP A 694 23.37 34.74 31.08
CA TRP A 694 24.49 33.98 31.65
C TRP A 694 25.82 34.23 30.93
N VAL A 695 25.80 34.64 29.66
CA VAL A 695 27.02 34.93 28.87
C VAL A 695 27.78 36.11 29.47
N TRP A 696 27.07 37.12 30.00
CA TRP A 696 27.67 38.31 30.60
C TRP A 696 28.52 37.98 31.83
N LEU A 697 28.16 36.91 32.54
CA LEU A 697 28.84 36.45 33.76
C LEU A 697 30.21 35.83 33.47
N LEU A 698 30.52 35.56 32.21
CA LEU A 698 31.76 34.90 31.79
C LEU A 698 32.89 35.90 31.49
N PHE A 699 32.58 37.20 31.48
CA PHE A 699 33.54 38.25 31.14
C PHE A 699 33.93 39.05 32.37
N SER A 700 35.22 39.40 32.46
CA SER A 700 35.69 40.41 33.42
C SER A 700 35.51 41.81 32.84
N THR A 701 35.54 42.85 33.69
CA THR A 701 35.49 44.25 33.25
C THR A 701 36.56 44.57 32.19
N HIS A 702 37.79 44.04 32.37
CA HIS A 702 38.87 44.19 31.38
C HIS A 702 38.56 43.48 30.06
N THR A 703 38.02 42.26 30.12
CA THR A 703 37.66 41.49 28.91
C THR A 703 36.52 42.16 28.15
N ILE A 704 35.52 42.74 28.85
CA ILE A 704 34.45 43.50 28.20
C ILE A 704 34.97 44.80 27.59
N ALA A 705 35.83 45.53 28.31
CA ALA A 705 36.43 46.77 27.78
C ALA A 705 37.22 46.51 26.48
N ALA A 706 37.92 45.37 26.40
CA ALA A 706 38.65 44.95 25.21
C ALA A 706 37.77 44.64 23.98
N LEU A 707 36.46 44.40 24.15
CA LEU A 707 35.52 44.23 23.03
C LEU A 707 35.32 45.54 22.23
N GLY A 708 35.66 46.69 22.83
CA GLY A 708 35.61 48.01 22.21
C GLY A 708 34.22 48.33 21.63
N PRO A 709 34.13 48.88 20.40
CA PRO A 709 32.89 49.37 19.82
C PRO A 709 31.86 48.28 19.46
N ARG A 710 32.21 46.99 19.59
CA ARG A 710 31.29 45.86 19.35
C ARG A 710 30.18 45.80 20.39
N LEU A 711 30.45 46.28 21.61
CA LEU A 711 29.45 46.36 22.67
C LEU A 711 28.78 47.74 22.66
N LYS A 712 27.46 47.75 22.42
CA LYS A 712 26.65 48.97 22.47
C LYS A 712 25.78 48.98 23.71
N PHE A 713 25.43 50.17 24.21
CA PHE A 713 24.62 50.33 25.43
C PHE A 713 23.31 49.53 25.39
N HIS A 714 22.67 49.39 24.22
CA HIS A 714 21.40 48.68 24.10
C HIS A 714 21.53 47.15 24.28
N HIS A 715 22.71 46.55 24.08
CA HIS A 715 22.96 45.15 24.43
C HIS A 715 22.89 44.96 25.94
N ALA A 716 23.56 45.85 26.69
CA ALA A 716 23.57 45.85 28.15
C ALA A 716 22.18 46.11 28.74
N VAL A 717 21.45 47.09 28.20
CA VAL A 717 20.06 47.39 28.59
C VAL A 717 19.14 46.18 28.36
N SER A 718 19.29 45.48 27.23
CA SER A 718 18.50 44.27 26.96
C SER A 718 18.81 43.15 27.94
N ALA A 719 20.10 42.92 28.24
CA ALA A 719 20.51 41.91 29.21
C ALA A 719 20.01 42.22 30.62
N LEU A 720 20.11 43.48 31.06
CA LEU A 720 19.61 43.94 32.36
C LEU A 720 18.09 43.81 32.47
N ARG A 721 17.35 44.15 31.40
CA ARG A 721 15.90 43.92 31.33
C ARG A 721 15.56 42.46 31.53
N ARG A 722 16.23 41.56 30.79
CA ARG A 722 15.98 40.11 30.84
C ARG A 722 16.37 39.50 32.18
N ALA A 723 17.48 39.95 32.78
CA ALA A 723 17.83 39.57 34.16
C ALA A 723 16.75 40.02 35.15
N GLY A 724 16.21 41.23 34.97
CA GLY A 724 15.11 41.76 35.76
C GLY A 724 13.80 40.97 35.62
N GLU A 725 13.41 40.62 34.38
CA GLU A 725 12.25 39.78 34.08
C GLU A 725 12.40 38.36 34.66
N GLY A 726 13.63 37.82 34.63
CA GLY A 726 13.96 36.51 35.22
C GLY A 726 14.11 36.51 36.74
N GLY A 727 13.97 37.65 37.42
CA GLY A 727 14.13 37.73 38.87
C GLY A 727 15.58 37.63 39.38
N ASP A 728 16.57 37.68 38.49
CA ASP A 728 17.98 37.42 38.84
C ASP A 728 18.71 38.72 39.19
N LYS A 729 18.59 39.13 40.45
CA LYS A 729 19.30 40.30 41.00
C LYS A 729 20.82 40.17 40.85
N GLN A 730 21.38 38.96 41.02
CA GLN A 730 22.83 38.77 40.97
C GLN A 730 23.35 38.95 39.54
N ALA A 731 22.60 38.51 38.53
CA ALA A 731 22.94 38.81 37.15
C ALA A 731 22.90 40.31 36.84
N VAL A 732 21.95 41.07 37.40
CA VAL A 732 21.92 42.54 37.28
C VAL A 732 23.21 43.15 37.84
N VAL A 733 23.59 42.77 39.06
CA VAL A 733 24.82 43.28 39.73
C VAL A 733 26.06 42.91 38.93
N ALA A 734 26.15 41.66 38.49
CA ALA A 734 27.29 41.19 37.71
C ALA A 734 27.41 41.91 36.38
N ILE A 735 26.31 42.06 35.61
CA ILE A 735 26.30 42.81 34.34
C ILE A 735 26.78 44.25 34.59
N LEU A 736 26.25 44.94 35.60
CA LEU A 736 26.66 46.30 35.94
C LEU A 736 28.14 46.41 36.32
N GLY A 737 28.68 45.42 37.05
CA GLY A 737 30.07 45.38 37.48
C GLY A 737 31.08 45.17 36.35
N VAL A 738 30.65 44.54 35.25
CA VAL A 738 31.53 44.27 34.10
C VAL A 738 31.41 45.31 32.98
N LEU A 739 30.47 46.26 33.07
CA LEU A 739 30.27 47.28 32.04
C LEU A 739 31.42 48.31 32.01
N PRO A 740 31.95 48.66 30.81
CA PRO A 740 32.92 49.71 30.67
C PRO A 740 32.35 51.08 31.05
N GLU A 741 33.19 51.94 31.63
CA GLU A 741 32.78 53.28 32.10
C GLU A 741 32.15 54.12 30.98
N HIS A 742 32.71 54.10 29.77
CA HIS A 742 32.18 54.84 28.63
C HIS A 742 30.76 54.41 28.19
N ILE A 743 30.34 53.16 28.46
CA ILE A 743 28.94 52.74 28.25
C ILE A 743 28.11 53.13 29.46
N ARG A 744 28.63 52.86 30.66
CA ARG A 744 27.99 53.10 31.95
C ARG A 744 27.60 54.56 32.16
N GLU A 745 28.44 55.48 31.70
CA GLU A 745 28.29 56.93 31.83
C GLU A 745 27.69 57.57 30.57
N SER A 746 27.44 56.79 29.52
CA SER A 746 26.81 57.33 28.32
C SER A 746 25.38 57.76 28.60
N TYR A 747 25.01 58.96 28.16
CA TYR A 747 23.65 59.49 28.31
C TYR A 747 22.54 58.53 27.82
N PRO A 748 22.67 57.86 26.65
CA PRO A 748 21.67 56.89 26.20
C PRO A 748 21.49 55.69 27.13
N PHE A 749 22.58 55.21 27.76
CA PHE A 749 22.50 54.14 28.75
C PHE A 749 21.81 54.63 30.02
N LEU A 750 22.24 55.77 30.58
CA LEU A 750 21.67 56.34 31.80
C LEU A 750 20.16 56.60 31.65
N SER A 751 19.73 57.12 30.51
CA SER A 751 18.32 57.33 30.18
C SER A 751 17.53 56.00 30.12
N ALA A 752 18.07 54.97 29.48
CA ALA A 752 17.44 53.65 29.40
C ALA A 752 17.37 52.95 30.77
N ILE A 753 18.42 53.06 31.59
CA ILE A 753 18.46 52.47 32.93
C ILE A 753 17.49 53.19 33.87
N LYS A 754 17.28 54.51 33.71
CA LYS A 754 16.24 55.23 34.47
C LYS A 754 14.86 54.62 34.24
N SER A 755 14.54 54.34 32.97
CA SER A 755 13.29 53.69 32.59
C SER A 755 13.18 52.26 33.16
N LEU A 756 14.26 51.46 33.07
CA LEU A 756 14.29 50.11 33.65
C LEU A 756 14.19 50.11 35.19
N ASN A 757 14.83 51.05 35.86
CA ASN A 757 14.77 51.21 37.32
C ASN A 757 13.35 51.53 37.81
N ALA A 758 12.61 52.34 37.03
CA ALA A 758 11.20 52.63 37.33
C ALA A 758 10.27 51.44 37.09
N THR A 759 10.63 50.54 36.17
CA THR A 759 9.75 49.45 35.70
C THR A 759 10.09 48.07 36.25
N SER A 760 11.31 47.83 36.73
CA SER A 760 11.76 46.54 37.27
C SER A 760 12.37 46.68 38.67
N ARG A 761 11.70 46.10 39.68
CA ARG A 761 12.17 46.10 41.08
C ARG A 761 13.50 45.38 41.26
N VAL A 762 13.75 44.34 40.47
CA VAL A 762 14.99 43.54 40.50
C VAL A 762 16.16 44.37 39.97
N VAL A 763 15.95 45.09 38.87
CA VAL A 763 16.95 46.02 38.33
C VAL A 763 17.24 47.14 39.34
N ALA A 764 16.21 47.71 39.95
CA ALA A 764 16.37 48.74 40.98
C ALA A 764 17.17 48.25 42.20
N ALA A 765 16.91 47.01 42.66
CA ALA A 765 17.65 46.39 43.75
C ALA A 765 19.13 46.17 43.38
N GLY A 766 19.41 45.67 42.17
CA GLY A 766 20.79 45.46 41.70
C GLY A 766 21.56 46.77 41.52
N LEU A 767 20.92 47.82 40.99
CA LEU A 767 21.52 49.16 40.90
C LEU A 767 21.89 49.73 42.27
N LYS A 768 21.00 49.60 43.25
CA LYS A 768 21.25 50.02 44.63
C LYS A 768 22.43 49.25 45.24
N GLU A 769 22.54 47.96 44.96
CA GLU A 769 23.65 47.11 45.43
C GLU A 769 24.98 47.47 44.76
N CYS A 770 24.97 47.87 43.50
CA CYS A 770 26.13 48.45 42.81
C CYS A 770 26.45 49.90 43.24
N GLY A 771 25.75 50.46 44.23
CA GLY A 771 26.00 51.81 44.75
C GLY A 771 25.63 52.95 43.81
N TRP A 772 24.71 52.71 42.85
CA TRP A 772 24.25 53.76 41.94
C TRP A 772 23.40 54.80 42.67
N ASP A 773 23.94 56.00 42.85
CA ASP A 773 23.23 57.15 43.40
C ASP A 773 22.63 58.00 42.27
N TRP A 774 21.33 57.79 42.02
CA TRP A 774 20.57 58.55 41.03
C TRP A 774 20.59 60.06 41.27
N GLY A 775 20.76 60.52 42.52
CA GLY A 775 20.85 61.95 42.84
C GLY A 775 22.11 62.60 42.26
N LYS A 776 23.25 61.90 42.29
CA LYS A 776 24.52 62.40 41.72
C LYS A 776 24.54 62.33 40.20
N VAL A 777 24.07 61.22 39.63
CA VAL A 777 24.14 60.96 38.18
C VAL A 777 23.37 61.99 37.34
N PHE A 778 22.26 62.55 37.85
CA PHE A 778 21.50 63.59 37.14
C PHE A 778 21.96 65.02 37.41
N HIS A 779 22.66 65.27 38.53
CA HIS A 779 23.22 66.60 38.81
C HIS A 779 24.46 66.90 37.95
N GLU A 780 25.24 65.88 37.60
CA GLU A 780 26.44 66.03 36.79
C GLU A 780 26.16 66.07 35.27
N HIS A 781 24.99 65.60 34.83
CA HIS A 781 24.62 65.49 33.41
C HIS A 781 23.28 66.19 33.16
N GLY A 782 23.22 67.50 33.44
CA GLY A 782 22.02 68.34 33.34
C GLY A 782 21.21 68.16 32.04
N PRO A 783 19.94 68.61 32.03
CA PRO A 783 18.94 68.25 31.03
C PRO A 783 19.40 68.36 29.57
#